data_AF-A0A537HEX5-F1
#
_entry.id   AF-A0A537HEX5-F1
#
_cell.length_a   1.000
_cell.length_b   1.000
_cell.length_c   1.000
_cell.angle_alpha   90.00
_cell.angle_beta   90.00
_cell.angle_gamma   90.00
#
_symmetry.space_group_name_H-M   'P 1'
#
loop_
_entity.id
_entity.type
_entity.pdbx_description
1 polymer ?
#
loop_
_entity_poly.entity_id
_entity_poly.type
_entity_poly.pdbx_seq_one_letter_code
_entity_poly.pdbx_strand_id
1 'polypeptide(L)'
;MQDLISPDFCAAAAHFIDAGLATGTVGYGAGAPSSSTCALAGRSAQLTGIAPTVSINPVGLFARVDDPARYNMGNAYAGEICALFTGAFLSNCSPYLTTTPGVSTSFPGYTTPTSGVSTNWWIYTASFRDVYPFDRSLLTYNSRFVSGTPTDSPPCLGPVPSSSASDYMYNCLPAFDTASTQMESAPCLSAPGDPVPGQMAPAFANCPSTTQLTAVSAGYQSEDILGMEATTIPSFATRDQYAYLSGWTGVNNGAGTGPPDYFSFLNAWNSAPAVSGTLRLGFAQTARNLNPFLTTTPADQLIVQEIFDTLLQTNPYSPTQSFGWLASFHSAIGPQPRDPTGTKQDILVNLRPNIYWHDGVPVTANDVKFSILGYLQTGGRNAQLLSGVIDVTILDKSDLLVNLNNTGIFAPGNVGSVPIVPQHVWASATATPCTTKGTASCTVNPAFLAPSFDPVANHVLIGSGPYECRDLSTMVVGGGCSSTGTQSPPSGGSITLQRFGFGFSGTDIAHSYVHDSAKYELWQWADQNANGIVDRSDANSIVACFNQPIGTPGCAHWQAPAASTSCVASAGSCNSGSLSFPPGGNGVVTSTQVSELSAVCGSPWTAPLPYGSLTNVQPFPVTLFEGGVQYAGGSGAPPASPPIIGCTPNVLNFTGVTVATNLGLTVTATSVSGWATMFASNQGTSTILSYRNYTIPTITFSSFGSGEVRFLFHIPVRPYNLSEEVVVPQTGSVSLSLTRDLDININGQIDIVDFTFAAFRFDSMIGDPLYDPRADFGAFGSVNIIDIGIISFYFDALEFY
;
A
#
# COMPACT_ATOMS: atom_id res chain seq x y z
N MET A 1 -40.32 34.41 -18.13
CA MET A 1 -41.07 34.07 -19.38
C MET A 1 -40.12 33.82 -20.55
N GLN A 2 -39.06 34.62 -20.77
CA GLN A 2 -38.06 34.33 -21.82
C GLN A 2 -37.32 32.99 -21.62
N ASP A 3 -37.03 32.60 -20.38
CA ASP A 3 -36.31 31.33 -20.11
C ASP A 3 -37.18 30.08 -20.38
N LEU A 4 -38.50 30.18 -20.19
CA LEU A 4 -39.48 29.09 -20.41
C LEU A 4 -39.72 28.76 -21.89
N ILE A 5 -39.06 29.47 -22.80
CA ILE A 5 -39.13 29.28 -24.26
C ILE A 5 -37.73 29.20 -24.87
N SER A 6 -36.68 29.04 -24.05
CA SER A 6 -35.33 28.85 -24.56
C SER A 6 -35.22 27.52 -25.33
N PRO A 7 -34.34 27.45 -26.35
CA PRO A 7 -34.16 26.21 -27.13
C PRO A 7 -33.87 24.98 -26.25
N ASP A 8 -33.02 25.13 -25.23
CA ASP A 8 -32.64 24.04 -24.32
C ASP A 8 -33.81 23.59 -23.44
N PHE A 9 -34.59 24.54 -22.92
CA PHE A 9 -35.78 24.24 -22.12
C PHE A 9 -36.86 23.54 -22.95
N CYS A 10 -37.03 23.96 -24.21
CA CYS A 10 -37.93 23.28 -25.16
C CYS A 10 -37.43 21.90 -25.57
N ALA A 11 -36.12 21.72 -25.73
CA ALA A 11 -35.52 20.41 -26.00
C ALA A 11 -35.73 19.46 -24.81
N ALA A 12 -35.54 19.93 -23.57
CA ALA A 12 -35.83 19.14 -22.37
C ALA A 12 -37.29 18.66 -22.35
N ALA A 13 -38.24 19.55 -22.65
CA ALA A 13 -39.64 19.18 -22.74
C ALA A 13 -39.93 18.16 -23.85
N ALA A 14 -39.30 18.33 -25.02
CA ALA A 14 -39.39 17.38 -26.12
C ALA A 14 -38.88 15.99 -25.71
N HIS A 15 -37.76 15.88 -24.99
CA HIS A 15 -37.25 14.60 -24.50
C HIS A 15 -38.26 13.86 -23.59
N PHE A 16 -38.97 14.57 -22.71
CA PHE A 16 -40.03 13.98 -21.89
C PHE A 16 -41.21 13.48 -22.74
N ILE A 17 -41.56 14.21 -23.80
CA ILE A 17 -42.66 13.84 -24.71
C ILE A 17 -42.26 12.62 -25.55
N ASP A 18 -41.06 12.64 -26.13
CA ASP A 18 -40.53 11.55 -26.95
C ASP A 18 -40.35 10.27 -26.13
N ALA A 19 -40.01 10.40 -24.84
CA ALA A 19 -39.97 9.28 -23.89
C ALA A 19 -41.36 8.78 -23.44
N GLY A 20 -42.45 9.41 -23.89
CA GLY A 20 -43.82 9.08 -23.48
C GLY A 20 -44.13 9.43 -22.02
N LEU A 21 -43.30 10.23 -21.37
CA LEU A 21 -43.46 10.68 -19.98
C LEU A 21 -44.35 11.93 -19.87
N ALA A 22 -44.59 12.61 -20.98
CA ALA A 22 -45.52 13.71 -21.09
C ALA A 22 -46.28 13.70 -22.43
N THR A 23 -47.47 14.27 -22.48
CA THR A 23 -48.31 14.31 -23.70
C THR A 23 -48.15 15.58 -24.53
N GLY A 24 -47.38 16.56 -24.05
CA GLY A 24 -47.18 17.85 -24.72
C GLY A 24 -46.68 18.95 -23.78
N THR A 25 -46.63 20.19 -24.28
CA THR A 25 -46.29 21.40 -23.52
C THR A 25 -47.50 22.33 -23.35
N VAL A 26 -47.45 23.22 -22.37
CA VAL A 26 -48.47 24.25 -22.13
C VAL A 26 -48.41 25.30 -23.24
N GLY A 27 -49.17 25.05 -24.30
CA GLY A 27 -49.52 26.04 -25.32
C GLY A 27 -48.72 26.02 -26.63
N TYR A 28 -48.29 24.88 -27.16
CA TYR A 28 -47.67 24.85 -28.51
C TYR A 28 -48.58 24.17 -29.55
N GLY A 29 -49.07 24.94 -30.52
CA GLY A 29 -49.92 24.54 -31.64
C GLY A 29 -50.39 25.76 -32.43
N ALA A 30 -50.66 25.61 -33.74
CA ALA A 30 -51.08 26.73 -34.60
C ALA A 30 -52.38 27.37 -34.07
N GLY A 31 -52.28 28.59 -33.53
CA GLY A 31 -53.38 29.32 -32.90
C GLY A 31 -53.29 29.52 -31.38
N ALA A 32 -52.18 29.13 -30.73
CA ALA A 32 -52.00 29.33 -29.29
C ALA A 32 -51.73 30.83 -28.92
N PRO A 33 -52.25 31.33 -27.77
CA PRO A 33 -52.06 32.71 -27.33
C PRO A 33 -50.59 33.05 -27.00
N SER A 34 -50.26 34.34 -26.93
CA SER A 34 -48.91 34.91 -26.70
C SER A 34 -48.25 34.58 -25.35
N SER A 35 -48.76 33.59 -24.62
CA SER A 35 -48.31 33.09 -23.32
C SER A 35 -47.87 31.62 -23.38
N SER A 36 -47.52 31.12 -24.57
CA SER A 36 -47.05 29.76 -24.80
C SER A 36 -45.69 29.52 -24.16
N THR A 37 -45.54 28.40 -23.45
CA THR A 37 -44.30 28.01 -22.75
C THR A 37 -43.96 26.57 -23.09
N CYS A 38 -42.68 26.22 -22.98
CA CYS A 38 -42.23 24.84 -23.11
C CYS A 38 -42.34 24.03 -21.80
N ALA A 39 -43.06 24.53 -20.79
CA ALA A 39 -43.39 23.71 -19.62
C ALA A 39 -44.32 22.54 -20.02
N LEU A 40 -44.18 21.40 -19.37
CA LEU A 40 -44.97 20.20 -19.66
C LEU A 40 -46.46 20.44 -19.38
N ALA A 41 -47.34 19.95 -20.25
CA ALA A 41 -48.78 20.13 -20.18
C ALA A 41 -49.38 19.36 -18.98
N GLY A 42 -49.45 20.03 -17.82
CA GLY A 42 -50.02 19.48 -16.59
C GLY A 42 -50.82 20.46 -15.73
N ARG A 43 -51.14 21.66 -16.22
CA ARG A 43 -51.83 22.71 -15.44
C ARG A 43 -53.31 22.88 -15.81
N SER A 44 -54.14 21.96 -15.37
CA SER A 44 -55.52 22.24 -14.98
C SER A 44 -55.98 21.15 -14.00
N ALA A 45 -56.82 21.48 -13.03
CA ALA A 45 -57.19 20.65 -11.89
C ALA A 45 -57.87 19.29 -12.21
N GLN A 46 -57.92 18.89 -13.47
CA GLN A 46 -58.43 17.62 -13.99
C GLN A 46 -57.63 17.28 -15.27
N LEU A 47 -56.98 16.10 -15.35
CA LEU A 47 -56.31 15.44 -16.53
C LEU A 47 -54.75 15.55 -16.62
N THR A 48 -53.98 14.49 -16.31
CA THR A 48 -53.57 13.32 -17.14
C THR A 48 -52.53 13.54 -18.26
N GLY A 49 -51.67 14.57 -18.17
CA GLY A 49 -50.65 14.85 -19.19
C GLY A 49 -49.20 14.43 -18.85
N ILE A 50 -48.85 14.26 -17.57
CA ILE A 50 -47.55 13.73 -17.13
C ILE A 50 -47.77 12.30 -16.62
N ALA A 51 -46.94 11.37 -17.04
CA ALA A 51 -47.05 9.97 -16.65
C ALA A 51 -46.92 9.83 -15.11
N PRO A 52 -47.78 9.05 -14.43
CA PRO A 52 -47.70 8.84 -12.99
C PRO A 52 -46.33 8.33 -12.52
N THR A 53 -45.63 7.58 -13.37
CA THR A 53 -44.27 7.07 -13.15
C THR A 53 -43.27 8.16 -12.77
N VAL A 54 -43.44 9.39 -13.28
CA VAL A 54 -42.58 10.54 -12.97
C VAL A 54 -42.73 10.99 -11.50
N SER A 55 -43.87 10.71 -10.87
CA SER A 55 -44.17 11.10 -9.48
C SER A 55 -44.03 9.98 -8.45
N ILE A 56 -43.81 8.73 -8.90
CA ILE A 56 -43.68 7.56 -8.01
C ILE A 56 -42.35 7.60 -7.25
N ASN A 57 -41.27 8.01 -7.93
CA ASN A 57 -39.94 8.16 -7.35
C ASN A 57 -39.48 9.63 -7.54
N PRO A 58 -39.83 10.55 -6.62
CA PRO A 58 -39.43 11.95 -6.74
C PRO A 58 -37.91 12.06 -6.83
N VAL A 59 -37.42 12.93 -7.72
CA VAL A 59 -36.00 13.24 -7.75
C VAL A 59 -35.64 14.04 -6.49
N GLY A 60 -34.63 13.59 -5.76
CA GLY A 60 -34.02 14.36 -4.67
C GLY A 60 -32.90 15.23 -5.24
N LEU A 61 -32.79 16.49 -4.85
CA LEU A 61 -31.65 17.34 -5.16
C LEU A 61 -31.00 17.78 -3.86
N PHE A 62 -29.74 17.38 -3.66
CA PHE A 62 -28.92 17.80 -2.54
C PHE A 62 -28.06 19.00 -2.94
N ALA A 63 -28.35 20.16 -2.37
CA ALA A 63 -27.64 21.41 -2.65
C ALA A 63 -26.66 21.73 -1.52
N ARG A 64 -25.37 21.84 -1.85
CA ARG A 64 -24.31 22.12 -0.88
C ARG A 64 -24.35 23.57 -0.40
N VAL A 65 -24.65 23.79 0.88
CA VAL A 65 -24.72 25.14 1.48
C VAL A 65 -23.36 25.68 1.92
N ASP A 66 -22.38 24.80 2.05
CA ASP A 66 -21.00 25.10 2.46
C ASP A 66 -20.12 25.59 1.30
N ASP A 67 -20.69 25.74 0.10
CA ASP A 67 -20.06 26.37 -1.06
C ASP A 67 -21.12 27.25 -1.76
N PRO A 68 -21.02 28.60 -1.68
CA PRO A 68 -22.02 29.50 -2.24
C PRO A 68 -22.27 29.32 -3.74
N ALA A 69 -21.24 29.01 -4.53
CA ALA A 69 -21.40 28.82 -5.97
C ALA A 69 -22.23 27.56 -6.25
N ARG A 70 -21.96 26.47 -5.52
CA ARG A 70 -22.73 25.22 -5.64
C ARG A 70 -24.14 25.35 -5.10
N TYR A 71 -24.34 26.08 -4.01
CA TYR A 71 -25.67 26.33 -3.48
C TYR A 71 -26.53 27.09 -4.49
N ASN A 72 -26.00 28.16 -5.08
CA ASN A 72 -26.69 28.95 -6.10
C ASN A 72 -26.96 28.12 -7.37
N MET A 73 -26.00 27.29 -7.79
CA MET A 73 -26.18 26.36 -8.90
C MET A 73 -27.30 25.34 -8.62
N GLY A 74 -27.32 24.74 -7.41
CA GLY A 74 -28.37 23.82 -7.00
C GLY A 74 -29.75 24.47 -6.97
N ASN A 75 -29.83 25.72 -6.50
CA ASN A 75 -31.08 26.50 -6.53
C ASN A 75 -31.53 26.81 -7.97
N ALA A 76 -30.59 27.09 -8.88
CA ALA A 76 -30.89 27.31 -10.29
C ALA A 76 -31.42 26.03 -10.95
N TYR A 77 -30.76 24.88 -10.73
CA TYR A 77 -31.22 23.58 -11.22
C TYR A 77 -32.62 23.24 -10.69
N ALA A 78 -32.87 23.45 -9.40
CA ALA A 78 -34.19 23.23 -8.83
C ALA A 78 -35.24 24.12 -9.49
N GLY A 79 -34.91 25.41 -9.69
CA GLY A 79 -35.77 26.37 -10.38
C GLY A 79 -36.15 25.91 -11.79
N GLU A 80 -35.16 25.54 -12.60
CA GLU A 80 -35.36 25.09 -13.99
C GLU A 80 -36.18 23.79 -14.07
N ILE A 81 -35.82 22.78 -13.27
CA ILE A 81 -36.54 21.50 -13.23
C ILE A 81 -37.99 21.73 -12.79
N CYS A 82 -38.21 22.53 -11.74
CA CYS A 82 -39.56 22.82 -11.28
C CYS A 82 -40.36 23.66 -12.27
N ALA A 83 -39.70 24.56 -12.99
CA ALA A 83 -40.32 25.30 -14.07
C ALA A 83 -40.79 24.37 -15.19
N LEU A 84 -40.02 23.32 -15.53
CA LEU A 84 -40.39 22.34 -16.55
C LEU A 84 -41.71 21.64 -16.21
N PHE A 85 -41.90 21.23 -14.95
CA PHE A 85 -43.10 20.51 -14.52
C PHE A 85 -44.29 21.42 -14.16
N THR A 86 -44.03 22.62 -13.63
CA THR A 86 -45.08 23.46 -13.01
C THR A 86 -45.33 24.78 -13.76
N GLY A 87 -44.46 25.15 -14.69
CA GLY A 87 -44.44 26.46 -15.33
C GLY A 87 -43.91 27.60 -14.44
N ALA A 88 -43.38 27.29 -13.26
CA ALA A 88 -42.86 28.26 -12.30
C ALA A 88 -41.49 27.84 -11.75
N PHE A 89 -40.58 28.81 -11.63
CA PHE A 89 -39.27 28.61 -11.00
C PHE A 89 -39.44 28.52 -9.48
N LEU A 90 -39.42 27.30 -8.97
CA LEU A 90 -39.60 27.00 -7.56
C LEU A 90 -38.35 26.29 -7.03
N SER A 91 -38.00 26.53 -5.78
CA SER A 91 -36.91 25.80 -5.13
C SER A 91 -37.29 24.35 -4.78
N ASN A 92 -38.55 23.96 -4.90
CA ASN A 92 -39.06 22.62 -4.63
C ASN A 92 -40.43 22.47 -5.33
N CYS A 93 -40.73 21.29 -5.87
CA CYS A 93 -41.98 21.01 -6.58
C CYS A 93 -42.36 19.54 -6.47
N SER A 94 -42.52 19.06 -5.23
CA SER A 94 -43.07 17.73 -4.95
C SER A 94 -44.40 17.51 -5.71
N PRO A 95 -44.63 16.33 -6.31
CA PRO A 95 -43.83 15.10 -6.22
C PRO A 95 -42.72 14.95 -7.28
N TYR A 96 -42.37 16.01 -8.02
CA TYR A 96 -41.40 15.91 -9.11
C TYR A 96 -39.95 16.10 -8.66
N LEU A 97 -39.72 17.09 -7.79
CA LEU A 97 -38.40 17.38 -7.22
C LEU A 97 -38.53 17.77 -5.76
N THR A 98 -37.74 17.13 -4.90
CA THR A 98 -37.53 17.56 -3.52
C THR A 98 -36.10 18.06 -3.33
N THR A 99 -35.92 19.23 -2.73
CA THR A 99 -34.60 19.80 -2.48
C THR A 99 -34.21 19.70 -1.01
N THR A 100 -32.97 19.26 -0.76
CA THR A 100 -32.38 19.14 0.56
C THR A 100 -31.09 19.95 0.63
N PRO A 101 -31.08 21.10 1.31
CA PRO A 101 -29.85 21.82 1.57
C PRO A 101 -29.04 21.12 2.68
N GLY A 102 -27.72 21.04 2.52
CA GLY A 102 -26.83 20.48 3.54
C GLY A 102 -25.36 20.69 3.25
N VAL A 103 -24.51 20.33 4.20
CA VAL A 103 -23.05 20.34 4.01
C VAL A 103 -22.60 19.04 3.34
N SER A 104 -21.39 18.99 2.78
CA SER A 104 -20.91 17.77 2.10
C SER A 104 -21.08 16.51 2.94
N THR A 105 -20.72 16.53 4.24
CA THR A 105 -20.76 15.34 5.11
C THR A 105 -22.17 14.82 5.42
N SER A 106 -23.22 15.60 5.17
CA SER A 106 -24.60 15.17 5.30
C SER A 106 -25.20 14.65 3.99
N PHE A 107 -24.40 14.51 2.93
CA PHE A 107 -24.85 13.93 1.68
C PHE A 107 -25.28 12.46 1.89
N PRO A 108 -26.54 12.10 1.59
CA PRO A 108 -27.04 10.75 1.82
C PRO A 108 -26.28 9.66 1.05
N GLY A 109 -25.70 9.98 -0.11
CA GLY A 109 -24.96 9.00 -0.92
C GLY A 109 -23.67 8.49 -0.26
N TYR A 110 -23.16 9.14 0.80
CA TYR A 110 -22.05 8.57 1.59
C TYR A 110 -22.48 7.42 2.50
N THR A 111 -23.77 7.12 2.62
CA THR A 111 -24.27 5.89 3.24
C THR A 111 -25.13 5.10 2.28
N THR A 112 -24.59 3.97 1.84
CA THR A 112 -25.27 3.03 0.95
C THR A 112 -26.04 1.98 1.75
N PRO A 113 -27.28 1.62 1.36
CA PRO A 113 -27.94 0.42 1.86
C PRO A 113 -27.09 -0.84 1.66
N THR A 114 -27.05 -1.72 2.67
CA THR A 114 -26.33 -3.01 2.63
C THR A 114 -27.20 -4.17 2.14
N SER A 115 -28.50 -3.95 1.98
CA SER A 115 -29.49 -4.99 1.68
C SER A 115 -30.17 -4.84 0.31
N GLY A 116 -29.67 -3.94 -0.55
CA GLY A 116 -30.17 -3.74 -1.91
C GLY A 116 -29.76 -2.40 -2.52
N VAL A 117 -30.14 -2.17 -3.76
CA VAL A 117 -29.93 -0.91 -4.50
C VAL A 117 -30.94 0.16 -4.05
N SER A 118 -30.47 1.40 -3.89
CA SER A 118 -31.38 2.53 -3.67
C SER A 118 -32.10 2.90 -4.97
N THR A 119 -33.44 2.89 -4.96
CA THR A 119 -34.25 3.33 -6.11
C THR A 119 -34.51 4.84 -6.12
N ASN A 120 -33.97 5.58 -5.15
CA ASN A 120 -34.12 7.02 -5.07
C ASN A 120 -33.09 7.70 -5.96
N TRP A 121 -33.57 8.57 -6.85
CA TRP A 121 -32.72 9.31 -7.78
C TRP A 121 -32.28 10.61 -7.15
N TRP A 122 -30.97 10.89 -7.16
CA TRP A 122 -30.39 12.08 -6.57
C TRP A 122 -29.63 12.92 -7.60
N ILE A 123 -29.88 14.22 -7.58
CA ILE A 123 -28.98 15.23 -8.13
C ILE A 123 -28.14 15.74 -6.95
N TYR A 124 -26.83 15.74 -7.11
CA TYR A 124 -25.92 16.26 -6.09
C TYR A 124 -25.04 17.33 -6.71
N THR A 125 -24.95 18.51 -6.07
CA THR A 125 -23.98 19.55 -6.46
C THR A 125 -22.58 19.14 -5.98
N ALA A 126 -22.08 18.03 -6.52
CA ALA A 126 -20.83 17.39 -6.16
C ALA A 126 -19.60 18.14 -6.70
N SER A 127 -18.41 17.70 -6.27
CA SER A 127 -17.18 17.86 -7.05
C SER A 127 -16.27 16.68 -6.78
N PHE A 128 -15.49 16.34 -7.78
CA PHE A 128 -14.33 15.49 -7.62
C PHE A 128 -13.08 16.38 -7.69
N ARG A 129 -12.08 16.10 -6.84
CA ARG A 129 -10.87 16.93 -6.71
C ARG A 129 -9.74 16.55 -7.66
N ASP A 130 -9.89 15.45 -8.39
CA ASP A 130 -8.78 14.80 -9.08
C ASP A 130 -8.79 15.08 -10.58
N VAL A 131 -7.60 15.34 -11.14
CA VAL A 131 -7.37 15.74 -12.54
C VAL A 131 -7.12 14.54 -13.47
N TYR A 132 -7.10 13.32 -12.93
CA TYR A 132 -6.92 12.08 -13.69
C TYR A 132 -8.28 11.43 -13.89
N PRO A 133 -8.87 11.52 -15.11
CA PRO A 133 -10.24 11.08 -15.32
C PRO A 133 -10.41 9.57 -15.05
N PHE A 134 -9.43 8.76 -15.45
CA PHE A 134 -9.59 7.30 -15.51
C PHE A 134 -9.58 6.60 -14.14
N ASP A 135 -8.64 6.95 -13.26
CA ASP A 135 -8.56 6.31 -11.93
C ASP A 135 -9.78 6.67 -11.09
N ARG A 136 -10.27 7.91 -11.22
CA ARG A 136 -11.43 8.37 -10.46
C ARG A 136 -12.70 7.67 -10.90
N SER A 137 -12.89 7.48 -12.20
CA SER A 137 -14.05 6.78 -12.72
C SER A 137 -14.03 5.30 -12.31
N LEU A 138 -12.87 4.64 -12.37
CA LEU A 138 -12.69 3.28 -11.84
C LEU A 138 -13.09 3.20 -10.36
N LEU A 139 -12.54 4.10 -9.53
CA LEU A 139 -12.81 4.09 -8.09
C LEU A 139 -14.28 4.38 -7.76
N THR A 140 -14.99 5.16 -8.58
CA THR A 140 -16.33 5.67 -8.24
C THR A 140 -17.45 4.89 -8.93
N TYR A 141 -17.23 4.32 -10.12
CA TYR A 141 -18.31 3.80 -10.96
C TYR A 141 -18.15 2.33 -11.36
N ASN A 142 -17.01 1.69 -11.04
CA ASN A 142 -16.84 0.28 -11.34
C ASN A 142 -17.71 -0.55 -10.42
N SER A 143 -18.50 -1.46 -10.98
CA SER A 143 -19.53 -2.16 -10.22
C SER A 143 -18.98 -3.28 -9.33
N ARG A 144 -17.67 -3.61 -9.39
CA ARG A 144 -17.05 -4.76 -8.68
C ARG A 144 -17.21 -4.77 -7.16
N PHE A 145 -17.46 -3.61 -6.56
CA PHE A 145 -17.70 -3.44 -5.13
C PHE A 145 -18.90 -2.54 -4.86
N VAL A 146 -19.87 -2.55 -5.76
CA VAL A 146 -21.14 -1.85 -5.52
C VAL A 146 -21.82 -2.46 -4.27
N SER A 147 -22.49 -1.62 -3.47
CA SER A 147 -23.29 -2.17 -2.37
C SER A 147 -24.55 -2.83 -2.91
N GLY A 148 -24.95 -3.95 -2.32
CA GLY A 148 -26.21 -4.59 -2.68
C GLY A 148 -26.23 -6.09 -2.39
N THR A 149 -27.18 -6.76 -3.03
CA THR A 149 -27.35 -8.20 -2.99
C THR A 149 -27.21 -8.80 -4.39
N PRO A 150 -26.82 -10.08 -4.53
CA PRO A 150 -26.78 -10.74 -5.84
C PRO A 150 -28.12 -10.80 -6.59
N THR A 151 -29.23 -10.47 -5.92
CA THR A 151 -30.59 -10.47 -6.48
C THR A 151 -31.06 -9.11 -6.99
N ASP A 152 -30.23 -8.07 -6.89
CA ASP A 152 -30.57 -6.73 -7.36
C ASP A 152 -30.64 -6.68 -8.91
N SER A 153 -31.46 -5.77 -9.46
CA SER A 153 -31.74 -5.67 -10.89
C SER A 153 -31.52 -4.25 -11.41
N PRO A 154 -30.71 -4.04 -12.47
CA PRO A 154 -29.90 -5.05 -13.17
C PRO A 154 -28.80 -5.65 -12.26
N PRO A 155 -28.39 -6.92 -12.47
CA PRO A 155 -27.38 -7.54 -11.62
C PRO A 155 -26.01 -6.92 -11.87
N CYS A 156 -25.40 -6.43 -10.81
CA CYS A 156 -24.05 -5.87 -10.82
C CYS A 156 -23.00 -6.97 -10.59
N LEU A 157 -21.78 -6.77 -11.08
CA LEU A 157 -20.70 -7.73 -10.85
C LEU A 157 -20.24 -7.68 -9.40
N GLY A 158 -20.54 -8.73 -8.62
CA GLY A 158 -19.95 -8.94 -7.29
C GLY A 158 -20.35 -7.93 -6.21
N PRO A 159 -21.65 -7.75 -5.92
CA PRO A 159 -22.08 -6.82 -4.89
C PRO A 159 -21.51 -7.19 -3.51
N VAL A 160 -20.97 -6.19 -2.81
CA VAL A 160 -20.44 -6.33 -1.44
C VAL A 160 -21.27 -5.47 -0.50
N PRO A 161 -22.07 -6.06 0.43
CA PRO A 161 -22.84 -5.32 1.41
C PRO A 161 -21.97 -4.33 2.19
N SER A 162 -22.07 -3.05 1.85
CA SER A 162 -21.24 -1.99 2.42
C SER A 162 -22.08 -0.76 2.72
N SER A 163 -21.80 -0.12 3.85
CA SER A 163 -22.44 1.13 4.22
C SER A 163 -21.72 2.35 3.64
N SER A 164 -20.62 2.15 2.91
CA SER A 164 -19.80 3.20 2.32
C SER A 164 -19.16 2.72 1.02
N ALA A 165 -19.94 2.02 0.19
CA ALA A 165 -19.46 1.59 -1.13
C ALA A 165 -19.07 2.80 -1.97
N SER A 166 -17.99 2.65 -2.73
CA SER A 166 -17.48 3.72 -3.61
C SER A 166 -18.47 4.09 -4.70
N ASP A 167 -19.09 3.06 -5.30
CA ASP A 167 -20.20 3.20 -6.24
C ASP A 167 -21.51 3.40 -5.49
N TYR A 168 -21.66 4.59 -4.94
CA TYR A 168 -22.90 5.03 -4.30
C TYR A 168 -24.01 5.36 -5.30
N MET A 169 -23.67 5.42 -6.59
CA MET A 169 -24.62 5.68 -7.68
C MET A 169 -25.27 4.40 -8.21
N TYR A 170 -24.74 3.24 -7.82
CA TYR A 170 -25.21 1.92 -8.25
C TYR A 170 -25.10 1.75 -9.78
N ASN A 171 -23.98 2.18 -10.34
CA ASN A 171 -23.70 2.06 -11.76
C ASN A 171 -23.23 0.65 -12.11
N CYS A 172 -24.12 -0.09 -12.76
CA CYS A 172 -23.87 -1.48 -13.14
C CYS A 172 -23.75 -1.57 -14.65
N LEU A 173 -22.57 -1.17 -15.16
CA LEU A 173 -22.26 -1.04 -16.57
C LEU A 173 -21.14 -2.03 -16.98
N PRO A 174 -21.47 -3.25 -17.43
CA PRO A 174 -20.47 -4.28 -17.72
C PRO A 174 -19.42 -3.88 -18.77
N ALA A 175 -19.81 -3.01 -19.73
CA ALA A 175 -18.89 -2.47 -20.72
C ALA A 175 -17.83 -1.55 -20.07
N PHE A 176 -18.25 -0.67 -19.15
CA PHE A 176 -17.35 0.16 -18.37
C PHE A 176 -16.46 -0.69 -17.46
N ASP A 177 -17.01 -1.68 -16.77
CA ASP A 177 -16.25 -2.56 -15.88
C ASP A 177 -15.15 -3.31 -16.63
N THR A 178 -15.45 -3.77 -17.84
CA THR A 178 -14.50 -4.47 -18.72
C THR A 178 -13.38 -3.53 -19.17
N ALA A 179 -13.73 -2.34 -19.68
CA ALA A 179 -12.75 -1.36 -20.17
C ALA A 179 -11.86 -0.81 -19.05
N SER A 180 -12.45 -0.47 -17.90
CA SER A 180 -11.71 0.05 -16.74
C SER A 180 -10.83 -1.02 -16.08
N THR A 181 -11.27 -2.28 -16.05
CA THR A 181 -10.40 -3.40 -15.62
C THR A 181 -9.22 -3.58 -16.58
N GLN A 182 -9.46 -3.48 -17.90
CA GLN A 182 -8.40 -3.61 -18.90
C GLN A 182 -7.36 -2.48 -18.77
N MET A 183 -7.81 -1.26 -18.54
CA MET A 183 -6.95 -0.12 -18.25
C MET A 183 -6.03 -0.39 -17.05
N GLU A 184 -6.59 -0.88 -15.95
CA GLU A 184 -5.85 -1.12 -14.71
C GLU A 184 -4.86 -2.29 -14.83
N SER A 185 -5.19 -3.29 -15.65
CA SER A 185 -4.33 -4.44 -15.93
C SER A 185 -3.48 -4.29 -17.21
N ALA A 186 -3.37 -3.08 -17.75
CA ALA A 186 -2.65 -2.90 -19.01
C ALA A 186 -1.15 -3.23 -18.85
N PRO A 187 -0.53 -3.92 -19.83
CA PRO A 187 0.91 -4.23 -19.78
C PRO A 187 1.83 -3.01 -19.97
N CYS A 188 1.28 -1.88 -20.39
CA CYS A 188 2.01 -0.65 -20.66
C CYS A 188 1.08 0.57 -20.53
N LEU A 189 1.67 1.72 -20.21
CA LEU A 189 0.93 2.97 -20.03
C LEU A 189 0.42 3.50 -21.37
N SER A 190 1.30 3.55 -22.37
CA SER A 190 1.02 4.18 -23.66
C SER A 190 1.80 3.56 -24.81
N ALA A 191 1.34 3.74 -26.03
CA ALA A 191 1.99 3.36 -27.28
C ALA A 191 1.64 4.35 -28.41
N PRO A 192 2.46 4.42 -29.50
CA PRO A 192 2.11 5.23 -30.66
C PRO A 192 0.74 4.83 -31.23
N GLY A 193 -0.13 5.82 -31.45
CA GLY A 193 -1.51 5.62 -31.90
C GLY A 193 -2.57 5.74 -30.80
N ASP A 194 -2.15 5.95 -29.55
CA ASP A 194 -3.06 6.29 -28.46
C ASP A 194 -3.86 7.58 -28.73
N PRO A 195 -5.06 7.69 -28.15
CA PRO A 195 -5.89 8.89 -28.26
C PRO A 195 -5.20 10.10 -27.63
N VAL A 196 -5.34 11.25 -28.29
CA VAL A 196 -4.87 12.55 -27.77
C VAL A 196 -6.06 13.51 -27.56
N PRO A 197 -5.98 14.39 -26.53
CA PRO A 197 -7.06 15.34 -26.25
C PRO A 197 -7.45 16.19 -27.48
N GLY A 198 -8.75 16.36 -27.69
CA GLY A 198 -9.30 17.20 -28.78
C GLY A 198 -9.56 16.47 -30.10
N GLN A 199 -9.33 15.16 -30.19
CA GLN A 199 -9.71 14.36 -31.35
C GLN A 199 -11.21 14.05 -31.36
N MET A 200 -11.87 14.24 -32.52
CA MET A 200 -13.28 13.85 -32.71
C MET A 200 -13.47 12.36 -33.02
N ALA A 201 -12.45 11.69 -33.55
CA ALA A 201 -12.44 10.28 -33.88
C ALA A 201 -11.11 9.67 -33.44
N PRO A 202 -10.97 9.29 -32.16
CA PRO A 202 -9.74 8.75 -31.62
C PRO A 202 -9.39 7.39 -32.24
N ALA A 203 -8.10 7.13 -32.42
CA ALA A 203 -7.56 5.79 -32.65
C ALA A 203 -7.16 5.17 -31.30
N PHE A 204 -7.06 3.84 -31.27
CA PHE A 204 -6.65 3.10 -30.08
C PHE A 204 -5.42 2.24 -30.40
N ALA A 205 -4.50 2.15 -29.45
CA ALA A 205 -3.28 1.38 -29.58
C ALA A 205 -3.24 0.20 -28.60
N ASN A 206 -2.56 -0.85 -29.04
CA ASN A 206 -2.20 -1.98 -28.19
C ASN A 206 -0.79 -1.81 -27.65
N CYS A 207 -0.53 -2.39 -26.47
CA CYS A 207 0.82 -2.52 -25.95
C CYS A 207 1.70 -3.34 -26.92
N PRO A 208 2.98 -2.94 -27.12
CA PRO A 208 3.89 -3.62 -28.04
C PRO A 208 3.95 -5.12 -27.80
N SER A 209 3.89 -5.91 -28.88
CA SER A 209 3.94 -7.38 -28.84
C SER A 209 2.78 -8.05 -28.06
N THR A 210 1.69 -7.32 -27.82
CA THR A 210 0.46 -7.85 -27.20
C THR A 210 -0.77 -7.51 -28.06
N THR A 211 -1.89 -8.16 -27.76
CA THR A 211 -3.22 -7.80 -28.29
C THR A 211 -4.03 -6.97 -27.29
N GLN A 212 -3.42 -6.52 -26.20
CA GLN A 212 -4.09 -5.76 -25.15
C GLN A 212 -3.90 -4.27 -25.39
N LEU A 213 -4.97 -3.49 -25.23
CA LEU A 213 -4.90 -2.02 -25.24
C LEU A 213 -3.88 -1.50 -24.22
N THR A 214 -3.31 -0.34 -24.53
CA THR A 214 -2.59 0.47 -23.54
C THR A 214 -3.56 0.96 -22.46
N ALA A 215 -3.02 1.37 -21.30
CA ALA A 215 -3.82 1.98 -20.26
C ALA A 215 -4.55 3.24 -20.77
N VAL A 216 -3.87 4.10 -21.54
CA VAL A 216 -4.45 5.33 -22.11
C VAL A 216 -5.62 5.02 -23.05
N SER A 217 -5.48 4.04 -23.95
CA SER A 217 -6.55 3.67 -24.87
C SER A 217 -7.77 3.07 -24.15
N ALA A 218 -7.54 2.15 -23.22
CA ALA A 218 -8.63 1.53 -22.44
C ALA A 218 -9.31 2.54 -21.50
N GLY A 219 -8.54 3.45 -20.89
CA GLY A 219 -9.06 4.54 -20.08
C GLY A 219 -9.97 5.48 -20.89
N TYR A 220 -9.54 5.87 -22.09
CA TYR A 220 -10.39 6.67 -22.98
C TYR A 220 -11.71 5.96 -23.30
N GLN A 221 -11.67 4.67 -23.65
CA GLN A 221 -12.89 3.89 -23.90
C GLN A 221 -13.81 3.84 -22.68
N SER A 222 -13.22 3.75 -21.48
CA SER A 222 -13.98 3.74 -20.22
C SER A 222 -14.74 5.06 -20.02
N GLU A 223 -14.08 6.20 -20.21
CA GLU A 223 -14.72 7.52 -20.11
C GLU A 223 -15.78 7.75 -21.18
N ASP A 224 -15.53 7.30 -22.42
CA ASP A 224 -16.49 7.44 -23.52
C ASP A 224 -17.77 6.65 -23.22
N ILE A 225 -17.65 5.45 -22.63
CA ILE A 225 -18.81 4.65 -22.19
C ILE A 225 -19.60 5.39 -21.10
N LEU A 226 -18.94 5.95 -20.07
CA LEU A 226 -19.64 6.72 -19.04
C LEU A 226 -20.30 7.98 -19.61
N GLY A 227 -19.66 8.62 -20.58
CA GLY A 227 -20.21 9.77 -21.29
C GLY A 227 -21.45 9.41 -22.10
N MET A 228 -21.44 8.29 -22.82
CA MET A 228 -22.59 7.78 -23.58
C MET A 228 -23.78 7.42 -22.68
N GLU A 229 -23.51 6.86 -21.50
CA GLU A 229 -24.54 6.53 -20.50
C GLU A 229 -24.98 7.74 -19.66
N ALA A 230 -24.35 8.91 -19.87
CA ALA A 230 -24.59 10.14 -19.12
C ALA A 230 -24.53 9.94 -17.59
N THR A 231 -23.69 9.00 -17.12
CA THR A 231 -23.58 8.61 -15.71
C THR A 231 -23.22 9.79 -14.81
N THR A 232 -22.43 10.74 -15.33
CA THR A 232 -22.15 12.01 -14.68
C THR A 232 -22.01 13.10 -15.73
N ILE A 233 -22.74 14.19 -15.55
CA ILE A 233 -22.76 15.32 -16.48
C ILE A 233 -21.87 16.44 -15.91
N PRO A 234 -20.70 16.72 -16.52
CA PRO A 234 -19.85 17.82 -16.07
C PRO A 234 -20.53 19.15 -16.37
N SER A 235 -20.84 19.91 -15.33
CA SER A 235 -21.54 21.20 -15.45
C SER A 235 -20.74 22.40 -14.95
N PHE A 236 -19.74 22.15 -14.10
CA PHE A 236 -18.91 23.17 -13.49
C PHE A 236 -17.55 22.58 -13.10
N ALA A 237 -16.48 23.36 -13.27
CA ALA A 237 -15.14 23.00 -12.83
C ALA A 237 -14.62 24.07 -11.85
N THR A 238 -14.10 23.63 -10.71
CA THR A 238 -13.42 24.52 -9.76
C THR A 238 -11.92 24.56 -10.05
N ARG A 239 -11.28 25.65 -9.63
CA ARG A 239 -9.84 25.70 -9.40
C ARG A 239 -9.60 25.74 -7.91
N ASP A 240 -9.07 24.67 -7.34
CA ASP A 240 -8.71 24.62 -5.93
C ASP A 240 -7.41 25.41 -5.71
N GLN A 241 -7.44 26.34 -4.75
CA GLN A 241 -6.30 27.14 -4.35
C GLN A 241 -6.15 27.04 -2.83
N TYR A 242 -4.95 26.70 -2.38
CA TYR A 242 -4.62 26.62 -0.97
C TYR A 242 -3.80 27.84 -0.57
N ALA A 243 -4.17 28.44 0.56
CA ALA A 243 -3.40 29.47 1.21
C ALA A 243 -2.88 28.92 2.55
N TYR A 244 -1.63 29.22 2.86
CA TYR A 244 -1.04 29.00 4.17
C TYR A 244 -0.37 30.30 4.63
N LEU A 245 -0.21 30.48 5.94
CA LEU A 245 0.38 31.69 6.51
C LEU A 245 1.83 31.86 6.06
N SER A 246 2.31 33.10 5.93
CA SER A 246 3.73 33.35 5.66
C SER A 246 4.62 32.80 6.79
N GLY A 247 5.82 32.32 6.46
CA GLY A 247 6.80 31.83 7.43
C GLY A 247 6.77 30.31 7.68
N TRP A 248 5.82 29.59 7.07
CA TRP A 248 5.91 28.13 6.99
C TRP A 248 6.99 27.72 5.98
N THR A 249 7.86 26.82 6.41
CA THR A 249 8.94 26.19 5.63
C THR A 249 8.64 24.71 5.48
N GLY A 250 9.17 24.05 4.45
CA GLY A 250 9.02 22.60 4.29
C GLY A 250 7.63 22.15 3.81
N VAL A 251 6.80 23.09 3.38
CA VAL A 251 5.51 22.83 2.74
C VAL A 251 5.75 22.32 1.33
N ASN A 252 5.20 21.16 1.03
CA ASN A 252 5.20 20.59 -0.30
C ASN A 252 4.05 21.16 -1.12
N ASN A 253 4.22 21.24 -2.44
CA ASN A 253 3.14 21.61 -3.34
C ASN A 253 2.95 20.46 -4.32
N GLY A 254 2.27 19.41 -3.86
CA GLY A 254 2.07 18.19 -4.64
C GLY A 254 1.39 18.46 -5.99
N ALA A 255 1.90 17.81 -7.03
CA ALA A 255 1.35 17.86 -8.38
C ALA A 255 -0.08 17.28 -8.38
N GLY A 256 -1.06 18.14 -8.66
CA GLY A 256 -2.49 17.76 -8.71
C GLY A 256 -3.20 17.78 -7.35
N THR A 257 -2.50 17.77 -6.22
CA THR A 257 -3.09 17.72 -4.87
C THR A 257 -2.92 19.03 -4.08
N GLY A 258 -1.83 19.76 -4.33
CA GLY A 258 -1.47 20.98 -3.60
C GLY A 258 -0.85 20.71 -2.22
N PRO A 259 -0.77 21.74 -1.35
CA PRO A 259 -0.08 21.65 -0.05
C PRO A 259 -0.63 20.77 1.07
N PRO A 260 -1.94 20.46 1.18
CA PRO A 260 -2.41 19.53 2.19
C PRO A 260 -2.18 18.10 1.72
N ASP A 261 -0.91 17.69 1.75
CA ASP A 261 -0.41 16.37 1.40
C ASP A 261 0.42 15.77 2.55
N TYR A 262 0.60 14.45 2.52
CA TYR A 262 1.32 13.71 3.56
C TYR A 262 2.73 14.25 3.85
N PHE A 263 3.48 14.64 2.81
CA PHE A 263 4.85 15.13 2.98
C PHE A 263 4.89 16.53 3.57
N SER A 264 3.89 17.36 3.26
CA SER A 264 3.71 18.64 3.95
C SER A 264 3.47 18.43 5.45
N PHE A 265 2.63 17.48 5.85
CA PHE A 265 2.42 17.21 7.28
C PHE A 265 3.61 16.51 7.93
N LEU A 266 4.41 15.77 7.17
CA LEU A 266 5.66 15.18 7.64
C LEU A 266 6.72 16.24 7.99
N ASN A 267 6.82 17.34 7.22
CA ASN A 267 7.99 18.22 7.25
C ASN A 267 7.71 19.71 7.50
N ALA A 268 6.47 20.19 7.33
CA ALA A 268 6.20 21.61 7.41
C ALA A 268 6.35 22.15 8.84
N TRP A 269 7.05 23.29 8.96
CA TRP A 269 7.31 23.92 10.25
C TRP A 269 7.33 25.44 10.17
N ASN A 270 7.16 26.08 11.31
CA ASN A 270 7.23 27.53 11.47
C ASN A 270 7.86 27.85 12.83
N SER A 271 8.79 28.81 12.89
CA SER A 271 9.45 29.26 14.13
C SER A 271 8.51 30.04 15.06
N ALA A 272 7.47 30.63 14.49
CA ALA A 272 6.44 31.39 15.18
C ALA A 272 5.04 30.94 14.68
N PRO A 273 4.66 29.68 14.90
CA PRO A 273 3.36 29.19 14.48
C PRO A 273 2.26 29.89 15.30
N ALA A 274 1.07 30.03 14.73
CA ALA A 274 -0.07 30.65 15.42
C ALA A 274 -0.44 29.92 16.72
N VAL A 275 -0.17 28.61 16.78
CA VAL A 275 -0.25 27.78 17.99
C VAL A 275 1.11 27.11 18.17
N SER A 276 1.75 27.35 19.31
CA SER A 276 3.11 26.85 19.60
C SER A 276 3.21 25.34 19.41
N GLY A 277 4.16 24.89 18.60
CA GLY A 277 4.40 23.46 18.35
C GLY A 277 3.32 22.75 17.54
N THR A 278 2.43 23.48 16.85
CA THR A 278 1.29 22.87 16.14
C THR A 278 1.20 23.34 14.69
N LEU A 279 1.11 22.38 13.76
CA LEU A 279 0.58 22.61 12.43
C LEU A 279 -0.94 22.55 12.49
N ARG A 280 -1.59 23.66 12.11
CA ARG A 280 -3.04 23.79 12.15
C ARG A 280 -3.60 23.85 10.74
N LEU A 281 -4.26 22.78 10.31
CA LEU A 281 -5.05 22.73 9.09
C LEU A 281 -6.52 23.06 9.39
N GLY A 282 -7.10 23.96 8.62
CA GLY A 282 -8.54 24.21 8.64
C GLY A 282 -9.26 23.36 7.60
N PHE A 283 -10.27 22.61 8.01
CA PHE A 283 -11.17 21.94 7.09
C PHE A 283 -12.43 22.78 6.85
N ALA A 284 -12.94 22.77 5.62
CA ALA A 284 -14.22 23.38 5.29
C ALA A 284 -15.40 22.60 5.90
N GLN A 285 -15.22 21.32 6.25
CA GLN A 285 -16.20 20.45 6.89
C GLN A 285 -15.56 19.59 7.98
N THR A 286 -16.37 19.05 8.89
CA THR A 286 -15.91 18.02 9.85
C THR A 286 -15.57 16.71 9.12
N ALA A 287 -14.69 15.90 9.72
CA ALA A 287 -14.59 14.49 9.39
C ALA A 287 -15.92 13.78 9.66
N ARG A 288 -16.23 12.76 8.86
CA ARG A 288 -17.45 11.96 8.90
C ARG A 288 -17.19 10.54 9.40
N ASN A 289 -16.15 9.88 8.88
CA ASN A 289 -15.86 8.50 9.20
C ASN A 289 -14.35 8.25 9.13
N LEU A 290 -13.74 8.05 10.30
CA LEU A 290 -12.30 7.79 10.45
C LEU A 290 -11.97 6.30 10.46
N ASN A 291 -12.93 5.41 10.21
CA ASN A 291 -12.64 4.00 9.99
C ASN A 291 -11.85 3.85 8.67
N PRO A 292 -10.61 3.31 8.67
CA PRO A 292 -9.78 3.23 7.48
C PRO A 292 -10.43 2.44 6.33
N PHE A 293 -11.29 1.45 6.64
CA PHE A 293 -12.02 0.66 5.65
C PHE A 293 -13.20 1.39 5.01
N LEU A 294 -13.72 2.46 5.63
CA LEU A 294 -14.99 3.11 5.27
C LEU A 294 -14.88 4.64 5.11
N THR A 295 -13.68 5.18 4.92
CA THR A 295 -13.48 6.62 4.68
C THR A 295 -14.22 7.08 3.41
N THR A 296 -14.85 8.26 3.46
CA THR A 296 -15.70 8.74 2.35
C THR A 296 -15.36 10.14 1.86
N THR A 297 -14.81 11.01 2.73
CA THR A 297 -14.54 12.40 2.42
C THR A 297 -13.03 12.70 2.35
N PRO A 298 -12.59 13.76 1.64
CA PRO A 298 -11.20 14.18 1.64
C PRO A 298 -10.66 14.51 3.04
N ALA A 299 -11.51 15.04 3.94
CA ALA A 299 -11.12 15.32 5.32
C ALA A 299 -10.83 14.04 6.10
N ASP A 300 -11.66 13.00 5.93
CA ASP A 300 -11.41 11.68 6.53
C ASP A 300 -10.05 11.13 6.09
N GLN A 301 -9.79 11.18 4.79
CA GLN A 301 -8.58 10.62 4.17
C GLN A 301 -7.32 11.34 4.65
N LEU A 302 -7.33 12.67 4.68
CA LEU A 302 -6.20 13.46 5.17
C LEU A 302 -5.91 13.21 6.66
N ILE A 303 -6.88 12.78 7.46
CA ILE A 303 -6.64 12.42 8.86
C ILE A 303 -6.15 10.97 8.97
N VAL A 304 -6.81 10.04 8.27
CA VAL A 304 -6.48 8.61 8.32
C VAL A 304 -5.08 8.32 7.78
N GLN A 305 -4.65 8.99 6.71
CA GLN A 305 -3.31 8.78 6.14
C GLN A 305 -2.17 9.18 7.10
N GLU A 306 -2.41 10.08 8.06
CA GLU A 306 -1.39 10.50 9.04
C GLU A 306 -1.26 9.48 10.19
N ILE A 307 -2.29 8.66 10.38
CA ILE A 307 -2.36 7.64 11.42
C ILE A 307 -1.89 6.28 10.89
N PHE A 308 -2.28 5.92 9.67
CA PHE A 308 -1.99 4.60 9.07
C PHE A 308 -1.07 4.74 7.86
N ASP A 309 0.13 4.16 7.93
CA ASP A 309 1.05 4.14 6.80
C ASP A 309 0.67 3.08 5.75
N THR A 310 1.18 3.30 4.53
CA THR A 310 1.04 2.42 3.37
C THR A 310 2.34 1.63 3.12
N LEU A 311 2.30 0.58 2.30
CA LEU A 311 3.53 -0.17 1.95
C LEU A 311 4.49 0.68 1.13
N LEU A 312 3.94 1.45 0.18
CA LEU A 312 4.66 2.33 -0.73
C LEU A 312 4.12 3.75 -0.61
N GLN A 313 4.97 4.73 -0.89
CA GLN A 313 4.59 6.13 -0.97
C GLN A 313 4.89 6.72 -2.35
N THR A 314 4.04 7.65 -2.80
CA THR A 314 4.15 8.29 -4.11
C THR A 314 4.95 9.59 -4.02
N ASN A 315 5.84 9.85 -4.99
CA ASN A 315 6.54 11.12 -5.09
C ASN A 315 5.53 12.26 -5.38
N PRO A 316 5.38 13.26 -4.48
CA PRO A 316 4.37 14.31 -4.63
C PRO A 316 4.61 15.23 -5.83
N TYR A 317 5.83 15.32 -6.37
CA TYR A 317 6.14 16.13 -7.56
C TYR A 317 6.17 15.33 -8.86
N SER A 318 6.27 14.00 -8.76
CA SER A 318 6.22 13.08 -9.90
C SER A 318 5.33 11.88 -9.57
N PRO A 319 4.00 12.03 -9.62
CA PRO A 319 3.05 11.02 -9.11
C PRO A 319 3.11 9.65 -9.80
N THR A 320 3.81 9.53 -10.94
CA THR A 320 4.08 8.25 -11.61
C THR A 320 5.21 7.44 -10.96
N GLN A 321 5.87 7.99 -9.94
CA GLN A 321 6.98 7.35 -9.22
C GLN A 321 6.54 7.00 -7.81
N SER A 322 6.71 5.74 -7.43
CA SER A 322 6.49 5.25 -6.06
C SER A 322 7.77 4.61 -5.50
N PHE A 323 7.90 4.62 -4.18
CA PHE A 323 9.02 4.05 -3.44
C PHE A 323 8.55 3.39 -2.15
N GLY A 324 9.39 2.52 -1.58
CA GLY A 324 9.12 1.75 -0.37
C GLY A 324 8.97 2.64 0.86
N TRP A 325 7.87 2.45 1.59
CA TRP A 325 7.56 3.16 2.82
C TRP A 325 7.59 2.22 4.02
N LEU A 326 6.54 1.42 4.28
CA LEU A 326 6.65 0.27 5.20
C LEU A 326 7.40 -0.91 4.54
N ALA A 327 7.42 -0.97 3.21
CA ALA A 327 8.24 -1.94 2.48
C ALA A 327 9.68 -1.42 2.34
N SER A 328 10.65 -2.28 2.63
CA SER A 328 12.07 -2.09 2.26
C SER A 328 12.31 -2.48 0.80
N PHE A 329 11.51 -3.40 0.27
CA PHE A 329 11.58 -3.84 -1.11
C PHE A 329 10.23 -4.30 -1.63
N HIS A 330 10.05 -4.11 -2.94
CA HIS A 330 8.98 -4.76 -3.66
C HIS A 330 9.42 -5.11 -5.08
N SER A 331 8.85 -6.18 -5.64
CA SER A 331 9.00 -6.50 -7.06
C SER A 331 7.79 -7.28 -7.56
N ALA A 332 7.35 -6.96 -8.77
CA ALA A 332 6.45 -7.83 -9.50
C ALA A 332 7.23 -9.04 -10.03
N ILE A 333 6.75 -10.26 -9.76
CA ILE A 333 7.34 -11.52 -10.20
C ILE A 333 6.27 -12.43 -10.82
N GLY A 334 6.70 -13.45 -11.56
CA GLY A 334 5.79 -14.49 -12.05
C GLY A 334 5.22 -15.34 -10.91
N PRO A 335 4.13 -16.09 -11.16
CA PRO A 335 3.49 -16.91 -10.15
C PRO A 335 4.44 -18.00 -9.62
N GLN A 336 4.36 -18.26 -8.32
CA GLN A 336 5.13 -19.26 -7.58
C GLN A 336 4.36 -20.58 -7.41
N PRO A 337 5.05 -21.73 -7.23
CA PRO A 337 4.40 -23.03 -7.06
C PRO A 337 3.44 -23.15 -5.86
N ARG A 338 3.63 -22.29 -4.84
CA ARG A 338 2.84 -22.27 -3.60
C ARG A 338 1.60 -21.38 -3.68
N ASP A 339 1.41 -20.70 -4.80
CA ASP A 339 0.35 -19.70 -4.92
C ASP A 339 -1.04 -20.32 -4.96
N PRO A 340 -2.05 -19.55 -4.53
CA PRO A 340 -3.43 -19.88 -4.80
C PRO A 340 -3.68 -20.10 -6.29
N THR A 341 -4.59 -21.01 -6.62
CA THR A 341 -5.02 -21.26 -8.00
C THR A 341 -5.56 -19.98 -8.64
N GLY A 342 -5.14 -19.72 -9.89
CA GLY A 342 -5.56 -18.55 -10.66
C GLY A 342 -4.60 -17.36 -10.60
N THR A 343 -3.53 -17.46 -9.80
CA THR A 343 -2.48 -16.44 -9.73
C THR A 343 -1.74 -16.32 -11.06
N LYS A 344 -1.60 -15.09 -11.55
CA LYS A 344 -0.91 -14.74 -12.80
C LYS A 344 0.35 -13.89 -12.56
N GLN A 345 0.42 -13.20 -11.43
CA GLN A 345 1.53 -12.37 -11.01
C GLN A 345 1.52 -12.29 -9.48
N ASP A 346 2.71 -12.19 -8.89
CA ASP A 346 2.85 -11.82 -7.48
C ASP A 346 3.55 -10.48 -7.35
N ILE A 347 3.21 -9.75 -6.30
CA ILE A 347 4.06 -8.69 -5.77
C ILE A 347 4.78 -9.26 -4.56
N LEU A 348 6.08 -9.53 -4.69
CA LEU A 348 6.95 -9.81 -3.56
C LEU A 348 7.13 -8.52 -2.76
N VAL A 349 6.91 -8.58 -1.45
CA VAL A 349 7.12 -7.45 -0.53
C VAL A 349 7.96 -7.93 0.65
N ASN A 350 9.03 -7.19 0.93
CA ASN A 350 9.76 -7.28 2.19
C ASN A 350 9.44 -6.03 3.01
N LEU A 351 8.96 -6.24 4.23
CA LEU A 351 8.72 -5.17 5.19
C LEU A 351 10.05 -4.68 5.78
N ARG A 352 10.10 -3.40 6.12
CA ARG A 352 11.20 -2.84 6.90
C ARG A 352 11.27 -3.56 8.26
N PRO A 353 12.47 -3.78 8.82
CA PRO A 353 12.61 -4.24 10.18
C PRO A 353 12.12 -3.17 11.16
N ASN A 354 11.76 -3.59 12.37
CA ASN A 354 11.46 -2.69 13.49
C ASN A 354 10.37 -1.64 13.20
N ILE A 355 9.36 -2.03 12.43
CA ILE A 355 8.11 -1.26 12.28
C ILE A 355 7.14 -1.66 13.39
N TYR A 356 6.57 -0.66 14.06
CA TYR A 356 5.66 -0.85 15.18
C TYR A 356 4.41 0.02 15.04
N TRP A 357 3.31 -0.51 15.53
CA TRP A 357 2.08 0.22 15.78
C TRP A 357 2.25 1.21 16.94
N HIS A 358 1.39 2.22 17.03
CA HIS A 358 1.44 3.25 18.08
C HIS A 358 1.32 2.67 19.52
N ASP A 359 0.82 1.44 19.66
CA ASP A 359 0.73 0.71 20.93
C ASP A 359 1.95 -0.20 21.23
N GLY A 360 3.00 -0.14 20.40
CA GLY A 360 4.24 -0.90 20.56
C GLY A 360 4.16 -2.35 20.07
N VAL A 361 3.07 -2.76 19.41
CA VAL A 361 2.99 -4.08 18.76
C VAL A 361 3.73 -4.03 17.40
N PRO A 362 4.58 -5.01 17.06
CA PRO A 362 5.24 -5.04 15.75
C PRO A 362 4.27 -5.18 14.59
N VAL A 363 4.52 -4.47 13.48
CA VAL A 363 3.80 -4.67 12.22
C VAL A 363 4.36 -5.89 11.51
N THR A 364 3.49 -6.75 10.97
CA THR A 364 3.89 -8.01 10.31
C THR A 364 3.16 -8.22 8.99
N ALA A 365 3.61 -9.22 8.22
CA ALA A 365 2.93 -9.70 7.02
C ALA A 365 1.47 -10.13 7.27
N ASN A 366 1.11 -10.53 8.50
CA ASN A 366 -0.27 -10.84 8.85
C ASN A 366 -1.18 -9.60 8.81
N ASP A 367 -0.65 -8.44 9.22
CA ASP A 367 -1.38 -7.17 9.19
C ASP A 367 -1.62 -6.72 7.75
N VAL A 368 -0.63 -6.91 6.88
CA VAL A 368 -0.77 -6.62 5.44
C VAL A 368 -1.85 -7.51 4.82
N LYS A 369 -1.80 -8.82 5.08
CA LYS A 369 -2.83 -9.77 4.63
C LYS A 369 -4.22 -9.38 5.14
N PHE A 370 -4.33 -9.11 6.44
CA PHE A 370 -5.59 -8.69 7.07
C PHE A 370 -6.15 -7.41 6.42
N SER A 371 -5.31 -6.41 6.20
CA SER A 371 -5.70 -5.12 5.63
C SER A 371 -6.26 -5.28 4.22
N ILE A 372 -5.50 -5.95 3.34
CA ILE A 372 -5.89 -6.17 1.94
C ILE A 372 -7.20 -6.96 1.86
N LEU A 373 -7.32 -8.05 2.63
CA LEU A 373 -8.54 -8.84 2.66
C LEU A 373 -9.72 -8.06 3.28
N GLY A 374 -9.47 -7.20 4.26
CA GLY A 374 -10.47 -6.35 4.89
C GLY A 374 -11.06 -5.31 3.94
N TYR A 375 -10.23 -4.65 3.12
CA TYR A 375 -10.75 -3.74 2.08
C TYR A 375 -11.62 -4.48 1.06
N LEU A 376 -11.18 -5.63 0.57
CA LEU A 376 -11.97 -6.46 -0.35
C LEU A 376 -13.29 -6.93 0.28
N GLN A 377 -13.26 -7.32 1.56
CA GLN A 377 -14.45 -7.75 2.31
C GLN A 377 -15.46 -6.63 2.49
N THR A 378 -14.99 -5.40 2.70
CA THR A 378 -15.84 -4.25 3.06
C THR A 378 -16.34 -3.47 1.84
N GLY A 379 -15.73 -3.65 0.67
CA GLY A 379 -16.13 -2.94 -0.56
C GLY A 379 -16.00 -1.42 -0.47
N GLY A 380 -15.26 -0.90 0.53
CA GLY A 380 -15.03 0.53 0.69
C GLY A 380 -14.14 1.10 -0.40
N ARG A 381 -13.81 2.39 -0.30
CA ARG A 381 -13.09 3.15 -1.35
C ARG A 381 -11.86 2.43 -1.93
N ASN A 382 -11.03 1.86 -1.06
CA ASN A 382 -9.77 1.24 -1.45
C ASN A 382 -9.91 -0.17 -2.03
N ALA A 383 -11.10 -0.80 -1.96
CA ALA A 383 -11.32 -2.15 -2.46
C ALA A 383 -11.05 -2.25 -3.97
N GLN A 384 -11.42 -1.21 -4.73
CA GLN A 384 -11.27 -1.17 -6.18
C GLN A 384 -9.81 -1.33 -6.65
N LEU A 385 -8.87 -0.67 -5.94
CA LEU A 385 -7.43 -0.80 -6.19
C LEU A 385 -6.95 -2.24 -6.02
N LEU A 386 -7.59 -2.99 -5.13
CA LEU A 386 -7.23 -4.36 -4.78
C LEU A 386 -8.03 -5.41 -5.56
N SER A 387 -8.89 -5.03 -6.51
CA SER A 387 -9.79 -5.95 -7.22
C SER A 387 -9.09 -7.11 -7.96
N GLY A 388 -7.81 -6.95 -8.28
CA GLY A 388 -6.96 -8.00 -8.85
C GLY A 388 -6.42 -9.03 -7.84
N VAL A 389 -6.49 -8.75 -6.54
CA VAL A 389 -5.88 -9.59 -5.50
C VAL A 389 -6.74 -10.82 -5.19
N ILE A 390 -6.10 -11.99 -5.22
CA ILE A 390 -6.69 -13.29 -4.85
C ILE A 390 -6.48 -13.54 -3.36
N ASP A 391 -5.24 -13.48 -2.89
CA ASP A 391 -4.85 -13.67 -1.49
C ASP A 391 -3.48 -13.01 -1.25
N VAL A 392 -2.99 -13.09 -0.01
CA VAL A 392 -1.61 -12.79 0.35
C VAL A 392 -1.00 -14.06 0.94
N THR A 393 0.07 -14.57 0.32
CA THR A 393 0.78 -15.74 0.82
C THR A 393 1.97 -15.30 1.68
N ILE A 394 1.86 -15.51 2.98
CA ILE A 394 2.90 -15.19 3.97
C ILE A 394 4.10 -16.14 3.78
N LEU A 395 5.29 -15.57 3.63
CA LEU A 395 6.56 -16.30 3.58
C LEU A 395 7.18 -16.35 4.98
N ASP A 396 7.19 -15.21 5.67
CA ASP A 396 7.63 -15.04 7.06
C ASP A 396 6.98 -13.79 7.68
N LYS A 397 7.36 -13.41 8.90
CA LYS A 397 6.86 -12.22 9.62
C LYS A 397 7.01 -10.92 8.85
N SER A 398 8.05 -10.76 8.04
CA SER A 398 8.32 -9.56 7.24
C SER A 398 8.15 -9.78 5.73
N ASP A 399 7.94 -11.01 5.30
CA ASP A 399 8.03 -11.38 3.88
C ASP A 399 6.71 -11.97 3.41
N LEU A 400 6.21 -11.49 2.27
CA LEU A 400 4.94 -11.92 1.72
C LEU A 400 4.90 -11.82 0.19
N LEU A 401 4.00 -12.59 -0.40
CA LEU A 401 3.57 -12.42 -1.78
C LEU A 401 2.11 -11.94 -1.79
N VAL A 402 1.83 -10.86 -2.50
CA VAL A 402 0.45 -10.49 -2.83
C VAL A 402 0.10 -11.11 -4.17
N ASN A 403 -0.82 -12.07 -4.16
CA ASN A 403 -1.14 -12.91 -5.31
C ASN A 403 -2.24 -12.28 -6.17
N LEU A 404 -1.97 -12.02 -7.44
CA LEU A 404 -2.87 -11.31 -8.35
C LEU A 404 -3.44 -12.23 -9.45
N ASN A 405 -4.71 -12.03 -9.82
CA ASN A 405 -5.40 -12.73 -10.91
C ASN A 405 -5.15 -12.11 -12.30
N ASN A 406 -4.39 -11.02 -12.33
CA ASN A 406 -4.04 -10.23 -13.50
C ASN A 406 -2.56 -9.80 -13.41
N THR A 407 -2.04 -9.33 -14.54
CA THR A 407 -0.75 -8.64 -14.63
C THR A 407 -1.03 -7.17 -14.91
N GLY A 408 -0.21 -6.24 -14.44
CA GLY A 408 -0.37 -4.83 -14.80
C GLY A 408 0.75 -3.95 -14.27
N ILE A 409 1.05 -2.85 -14.97
CA ILE A 409 2.10 -1.92 -14.55
C ILE A 409 1.75 -1.12 -13.29
N PHE A 410 0.47 -0.99 -12.98
CA PHE A 410 -0.02 -0.24 -11.81
C PHE A 410 -0.18 -1.11 -10.56
N ALA A 411 -0.12 -2.44 -10.70
CA ALA A 411 -0.38 -3.38 -9.61
C ALA A 411 0.48 -3.13 -8.35
N PRO A 412 1.79 -2.83 -8.43
CA PRO A 412 2.58 -2.46 -7.26
C PRO A 412 2.05 -1.19 -6.57
N GLY A 413 1.68 -0.16 -7.33
CA GLY A 413 1.14 1.09 -6.78
C GLY A 413 -0.21 0.91 -6.11
N ASN A 414 -1.10 0.12 -6.70
CA ASN A 414 -2.43 -0.17 -6.13
C ASN A 414 -2.35 -0.94 -4.83
N VAL A 415 -1.58 -2.03 -4.81
CA VAL A 415 -1.33 -2.81 -3.60
C VAL A 415 -0.58 -1.98 -2.57
N GLY A 416 0.35 -1.14 -3.03
CA GLY A 416 1.25 -0.38 -2.20
C GLY A 416 0.62 0.83 -1.50
N SER A 417 -0.45 1.40 -2.05
CA SER A 417 -1.02 2.69 -1.64
C SER A 417 -2.20 2.60 -0.67
N VAL A 418 -2.63 1.39 -0.31
CA VAL A 418 -3.70 1.21 0.69
C VAL A 418 -3.13 1.29 2.11
N PRO A 419 -3.83 1.93 3.08
CA PRO A 419 -3.36 1.98 4.46
C PRO A 419 -3.31 0.59 5.08
N ILE A 420 -2.24 0.29 5.82
CA ILE A 420 -2.11 -0.96 6.58
C ILE A 420 -2.71 -0.76 7.98
N VAL A 421 -3.55 -1.70 8.39
CA VAL A 421 -4.41 -1.64 9.58
C VAL A 421 -4.05 -2.80 10.52
N PRO A 422 -3.93 -2.56 11.85
CA PRO A 422 -3.51 -3.59 12.79
C PRO A 422 -4.55 -4.71 12.95
N GLN A 423 -4.14 -5.93 12.63
CA GLN A 423 -4.98 -7.12 12.75
C GLN A 423 -5.39 -7.37 14.21
N HIS A 424 -4.48 -7.12 15.16
CA HIS A 424 -4.73 -7.33 16.59
C HIS A 424 -5.75 -6.35 17.20
N VAL A 425 -6.11 -5.30 16.48
CA VAL A 425 -7.14 -4.32 16.91
C VAL A 425 -8.43 -4.52 16.14
N TRP A 426 -8.36 -4.67 14.81
CA TRP A 426 -9.53 -4.56 13.93
C TRP A 426 -10.15 -5.88 13.51
N ALA A 427 -9.50 -7.02 13.74
CA ALA A 427 -10.03 -8.32 13.35
C ALA A 427 -11.17 -8.81 14.25
N SER A 428 -12.02 -9.68 13.71
CA SER A 428 -13.07 -10.37 14.48
C SER A 428 -12.48 -11.33 15.54
N ALA A 429 -11.28 -11.86 15.30
CA ALA A 429 -10.53 -12.68 16.25
C ALA A 429 -9.06 -12.22 16.31
N THR A 430 -8.70 -11.50 17.37
CA THR A 430 -7.41 -10.82 17.54
C THR A 430 -6.33 -11.69 18.18
N ALA A 431 -6.71 -12.81 18.80
CA ALA A 431 -5.77 -13.70 19.51
C ALA A 431 -4.94 -14.60 18.57
N THR A 432 -5.32 -14.72 17.30
CA THR A 432 -4.63 -15.56 16.31
C THR A 432 -4.26 -14.74 15.08
N PRO A 433 -3.09 -15.00 14.45
CA PRO A 433 -2.67 -14.28 13.25
C PRO A 433 -3.55 -14.59 12.04
N CYS A 434 -3.69 -13.62 11.14
CA CYS A 434 -4.35 -13.81 9.85
C CYS A 434 -3.45 -14.60 8.89
N THR A 435 -3.53 -15.94 8.93
CA THR A 435 -2.78 -16.82 8.00
C THR A 435 -3.66 -17.35 6.87
N THR A 436 -4.93 -17.65 7.15
CA THR A 436 -5.87 -18.26 6.20
C THR A 436 -7.04 -17.32 5.87
N LYS A 437 -7.19 -16.99 4.59
CA LYS A 437 -8.29 -16.18 4.06
C LYS A 437 -9.66 -16.75 4.49
N GLY A 438 -10.58 -15.88 4.88
CA GLY A 438 -11.94 -16.24 5.29
C GLY A 438 -12.09 -16.69 6.74
N THR A 439 -11.00 -16.77 7.51
CA THR A 439 -11.06 -17.00 8.96
C THR A 439 -11.38 -15.70 9.72
N ALA A 440 -11.88 -15.81 10.96
CA ALA A 440 -12.21 -14.66 11.80
C ALA A 440 -11.02 -13.69 12.01
N SER A 441 -9.80 -14.20 12.05
CA SER A 441 -8.57 -13.41 12.15
C SER A 441 -8.24 -12.60 10.90
N CYS A 442 -8.79 -13.00 9.75
CA CYS A 442 -8.63 -12.33 8.46
C CYS A 442 -9.88 -11.55 8.03
N THR A 443 -10.80 -11.28 8.95
CA THR A 443 -12.04 -10.55 8.68
C THR A 443 -12.18 -9.38 9.63
N VAL A 444 -12.54 -8.21 9.10
CA VAL A 444 -12.78 -7.01 9.91
C VAL A 444 -13.96 -7.28 10.84
N ASN A 445 -13.86 -6.84 12.09
CA ASN A 445 -14.92 -6.96 13.06
C ASN A 445 -16.20 -6.27 12.55
N PRO A 446 -17.32 -7.01 12.33
CA PRO A 446 -18.55 -6.42 11.79
C PRO A 446 -19.12 -5.29 12.65
N ALA A 447 -18.88 -5.30 13.96
CA ALA A 447 -19.32 -4.22 14.85
C ALA A 447 -18.65 -2.88 14.51
N PHE A 448 -17.44 -2.92 13.94
CA PHE A 448 -16.68 -1.72 13.57
C PHE A 448 -17.11 -1.15 12.21
N LEU A 449 -17.91 -1.91 11.44
CA LEU A 449 -18.41 -1.51 10.12
C LEU A 449 -19.77 -0.83 10.16
N ALA A 450 -20.39 -0.74 11.34
CA ALA A 450 -21.66 -0.05 11.51
C ALA A 450 -21.49 1.46 11.23
N PRO A 451 -22.43 2.12 10.53
CA PRO A 451 -22.35 3.57 10.26
C PRO A 451 -22.23 4.45 11.52
N SER A 452 -22.69 3.94 12.66
CA SER A 452 -22.63 4.62 13.95
C SER A 452 -21.36 4.31 14.76
N PHE A 453 -20.48 3.44 14.27
CA PHE A 453 -19.25 3.11 14.97
C PHE A 453 -18.29 4.29 14.95
N ASP A 454 -17.76 4.66 16.12
CA ASP A 454 -16.81 5.75 16.27
C ASP A 454 -15.47 5.19 16.75
N PRO A 455 -14.43 5.18 15.90
CA PRO A 455 -13.14 4.61 16.25
C PRO A 455 -12.38 5.47 17.26
N VAL A 456 -12.64 6.79 17.34
CA VAL A 456 -12.05 7.67 18.36
C VAL A 456 -12.65 7.36 19.72
N ALA A 457 -13.98 7.24 19.80
CA ALA A 457 -14.67 6.97 21.07
C ALA A 457 -14.37 5.57 21.64
N ASN A 458 -14.02 4.61 20.76
CA ASN A 458 -13.67 3.24 21.15
C ASN A 458 -12.16 3.01 21.31
N HIS A 459 -11.34 4.05 21.15
CA HIS A 459 -9.89 4.00 21.29
C HIS A 459 -9.19 3.00 20.34
N VAL A 460 -9.67 2.89 19.09
CA VAL A 460 -9.12 1.93 18.10
C VAL A 460 -8.38 2.57 16.93
N LEU A 461 -8.19 3.90 16.93
CA LEU A 461 -7.34 4.60 15.94
C LEU A 461 -5.85 4.44 16.24
N ILE A 462 -5.40 3.19 16.30
CA ILE A 462 -4.02 2.80 16.46
C ILE A 462 -3.47 2.50 15.07
N GLY A 463 -2.43 3.22 14.65
CA GLY A 463 -1.79 3.02 13.35
C GLY A 463 -0.28 3.00 13.48
N SER A 464 0.44 3.15 12.38
CA SER A 464 1.91 3.09 12.30
C SER A 464 2.51 4.39 11.76
N GLY A 465 1.66 5.35 11.39
CA GLY A 465 2.01 6.61 10.75
C GLY A 465 2.71 7.61 11.67
N PRO A 466 3.10 8.77 11.13
CA PRO A 466 3.87 9.79 11.84
C PRO A 466 3.10 10.45 13.00
N TYR A 467 1.77 10.34 13.03
CA TYR A 467 0.93 10.95 14.04
C TYR A 467 -0.05 9.95 14.66
N GLU A 468 -0.12 9.93 15.99
CA GLU A 468 -0.98 9.05 16.79
C GLU A 468 -2.18 9.81 17.37
N CYS A 469 -3.34 9.16 17.41
CA CYS A 469 -4.47 9.63 18.20
C CYS A 469 -4.22 9.26 19.66
N ARG A 470 -3.84 10.23 20.50
CA ARG A 470 -3.44 9.96 21.88
C ARG A 470 -4.00 10.95 22.88
N ASP A 471 -4.43 10.43 24.02
CA ASP A 471 -4.71 11.23 25.21
C ASP A 471 -3.41 11.48 25.99
N LEU A 472 -2.92 12.72 26.00
CA LEU A 472 -1.69 13.08 26.72
C LEU A 472 -1.84 13.07 28.25
N SER A 473 -3.06 13.05 28.79
CA SER A 473 -3.30 13.00 30.24
C SER A 473 -3.31 11.58 30.78
N THR A 474 -3.83 10.62 30.01
CA THR A 474 -3.90 9.20 30.39
C THR A 474 -2.88 8.32 29.68
N MET A 475 -2.20 8.86 28.66
CA MET A 475 -1.27 8.17 27.76
C MET A 475 -1.89 7.06 26.93
N VAL A 476 -3.24 6.95 26.92
CA VAL A 476 -4.00 5.99 26.12
C VAL A 476 -3.87 6.34 24.64
N VAL A 477 -3.50 5.32 23.85
CA VAL A 477 -3.36 5.39 22.39
C VAL A 477 -4.66 4.91 21.73
N GLY A 478 -4.98 5.46 20.56
CA GLY A 478 -6.16 5.15 19.77
C GLY A 478 -7.37 6.05 20.02
N GLY A 479 -7.31 6.93 21.03
CA GLY A 479 -8.41 7.80 21.45
C GLY A 479 -7.93 9.11 22.07
N GLY A 480 -8.86 9.97 22.50
CA GLY A 480 -8.55 11.23 23.19
C GLY A 480 -8.00 12.37 22.33
N CYS A 481 -7.77 12.14 21.03
CA CYS A 481 -7.32 13.17 20.10
C CYS A 481 -8.42 14.14 19.65
N SER A 482 -9.68 13.96 20.06
CA SER A 482 -10.80 14.81 19.64
C SER A 482 -11.29 15.72 20.76
N SER A 483 -11.57 16.98 20.44
CA SER A 483 -12.15 17.96 21.38
C SER A 483 -13.50 17.54 21.98
N THR A 484 -14.20 16.61 21.35
CA THR A 484 -15.49 16.07 21.80
C THR A 484 -15.43 14.58 22.13
N GLY A 485 -14.26 13.95 22.04
CA GLY A 485 -14.11 12.50 22.20
C GLY A 485 -14.71 11.68 21.05
N THR A 486 -15.09 12.31 19.94
CA THR A 486 -15.74 11.66 18.79
C THR A 486 -14.99 11.92 17.48
N GLN A 487 -15.17 11.06 16.48
CA GLN A 487 -14.55 11.19 15.15
C GLN A 487 -15.03 12.42 14.35
N SER A 488 -16.18 13.00 14.71
CA SER A 488 -16.80 14.13 13.99
C SER A 488 -17.05 15.32 14.90
N PRO A 489 -16.00 16.02 15.39
CA PRO A 489 -16.20 17.20 16.21
C PRO A 489 -16.95 18.30 15.42
N PRO A 490 -17.92 19.00 16.03
CA PRO A 490 -18.71 20.02 15.36
C PRO A 490 -17.85 21.22 14.96
N SER A 491 -18.44 22.17 14.21
CA SER A 491 -17.76 23.44 13.86
C SER A 491 -17.18 24.12 15.10
N GLY A 492 -15.90 24.51 15.03
CA GLY A 492 -15.13 25.05 16.15
C GLY A 492 -14.40 24.01 17.00
N GLY A 493 -14.72 22.72 16.84
CA GLY A 493 -13.97 21.60 17.42
C GLY A 493 -12.73 21.24 16.62
N SER A 494 -11.95 20.28 17.13
CA SER A 494 -10.66 19.88 16.57
C SER A 494 -10.34 18.40 16.80
N ILE A 495 -9.58 17.83 15.87
CA ILE A 495 -8.79 16.61 16.07
C ILE A 495 -7.33 17.06 16.19
N THR A 496 -6.65 16.62 17.23
CA THR A 496 -5.25 16.92 17.56
C THR A 496 -4.49 15.60 17.61
N LEU A 497 -3.77 15.29 16.54
CA LEU A 497 -2.90 14.12 16.53
C LEU A 497 -1.55 14.49 17.15
N GLN A 498 -1.05 13.62 18.01
CA GLN A 498 0.26 13.78 18.62
C GLN A 498 1.30 13.16 17.69
N ARG A 499 2.46 13.79 17.54
CA ARG A 499 3.59 13.18 16.83
C ARG A 499 3.98 11.84 17.50
N PHE A 500 4.12 10.77 16.72
CA PHE A 500 4.53 9.47 17.25
C PHE A 500 5.97 9.53 17.78
N GLY A 501 6.16 9.05 19.01
CA GLY A 501 7.41 9.13 19.76
C GLY A 501 7.62 10.40 20.58
N PHE A 502 6.58 11.22 20.73
CA PHE A 502 6.62 12.32 21.69
C PHE A 502 6.88 11.82 23.13
N GLY A 503 8.00 12.26 23.71
CA GLY A 503 8.43 11.89 25.06
C GLY A 503 9.30 10.63 25.12
N PHE A 504 9.58 9.99 23.98
CA PHE A 504 10.50 8.86 23.84
C PHE A 504 11.79 9.28 23.15
N SER A 505 12.79 8.38 23.15
CA SER A 505 13.98 8.53 22.31
C SER A 505 13.60 8.38 20.84
N GLY A 506 14.22 9.16 19.94
CA GLY A 506 14.07 8.95 18.49
C GLY A 506 14.65 7.60 18.03
N THR A 507 15.51 6.97 18.83
CA THR A 507 16.00 5.61 18.55
C THR A 507 15.18 4.51 19.22
N ASP A 508 14.09 4.85 19.93
CA ASP A 508 13.23 3.84 20.55
C ASP A 508 12.57 2.98 19.48
N ILE A 509 12.93 1.70 19.42
CA ILE A 509 12.48 0.83 18.35
C ILE A 509 10.95 0.73 18.26
N ALA A 510 10.24 0.78 19.39
CA ALA A 510 8.80 0.47 19.46
C ALA A 510 7.91 1.70 19.58
N HIS A 511 8.46 2.81 20.08
CA HIS A 511 7.70 4.03 20.38
C HIS A 511 8.26 5.25 19.65
N SER A 512 8.75 5.06 18.42
CA SER A 512 9.16 6.17 17.57
C SER A 512 8.85 5.86 16.10
N TYR A 513 8.65 6.89 15.31
CA TYR A 513 8.26 6.74 13.92
C TYR A 513 9.38 6.09 13.09
N VAL A 514 9.06 5.22 12.13
CA VAL A 514 10.09 4.48 11.36
C VAL A 514 10.94 5.39 10.47
N HIS A 515 10.40 6.53 10.04
CA HIS A 515 11.12 7.56 9.27
C HIS A 515 11.39 8.82 10.08
N ASP A 516 11.76 8.72 11.36
CA ASP A 516 12.26 9.88 12.09
C ASP A 516 13.73 10.21 11.75
N SER A 517 14.21 11.37 12.20
CA SER A 517 15.56 11.82 11.88
C SER A 517 16.61 10.92 12.53
N ALA A 518 16.41 10.50 13.78
CA ALA A 518 17.39 9.67 14.51
C ALA A 518 17.62 8.29 13.87
N LYS A 519 16.58 7.62 13.36
CA LYS A 519 16.70 6.35 12.63
C LYS A 519 17.37 6.54 11.27
N TYR A 520 17.16 7.68 10.62
CA TYR A 520 17.91 8.03 9.42
C TYR A 520 19.41 8.19 9.72
N GLU A 521 19.77 8.81 10.85
CA GLU A 521 21.17 8.92 11.29
C GLU A 521 21.80 7.55 11.51
N LEU A 522 21.08 6.64 12.19
CA LEU A 522 21.51 5.26 12.38
C LEU A 522 21.73 4.56 11.05
N TRP A 523 20.75 4.65 10.14
CA TRP A 523 20.81 4.04 8.82
C TRP A 523 22.02 4.54 8.02
N GLN A 524 22.25 5.84 8.00
CA GLN A 524 23.36 6.44 7.25
C GLN A 524 24.72 6.13 7.89
N TRP A 525 24.81 6.09 9.21
CA TRP A 525 26.02 5.64 9.90
C TRP A 525 26.31 4.16 9.61
N ALA A 526 25.27 3.33 9.51
CA ALA A 526 25.40 1.92 9.18
C ALA A 526 25.77 1.69 7.70
N ASP A 527 25.34 2.55 6.76
CA ASP A 527 25.78 2.54 5.35
C ASP A 527 27.14 3.25 5.22
N GLN A 528 28.19 2.63 5.78
CA GLN A 528 29.55 3.21 5.80
C GLN A 528 30.08 3.51 4.40
N ASN A 529 29.73 2.66 3.42
CA ASN A 529 30.22 2.78 2.06
C ASN A 529 29.39 3.74 1.17
N ALA A 530 28.25 4.23 1.69
CA ALA A 530 27.35 5.20 1.08
C ALA A 530 26.77 4.76 -0.27
N ASN A 531 26.44 3.47 -0.41
CA ASN A 531 25.82 2.92 -1.63
C ASN A 531 24.29 2.94 -1.61
N GLY A 532 23.67 3.47 -0.56
CA GLY A 532 22.22 3.61 -0.42
C GLY A 532 21.52 2.39 0.17
N ILE A 533 22.28 1.42 0.71
CA ILE A 533 21.74 0.24 1.39
C ILE A 533 22.74 -0.27 2.44
N VAL A 534 22.24 -0.59 3.64
CA VAL A 534 23.07 -1.28 4.65
C VAL A 534 23.15 -2.75 4.27
N ASP A 535 24.32 -3.19 3.79
CA ASP A 535 24.52 -4.51 3.20
C ASP A 535 25.69 -5.29 3.81
N ARG A 536 26.11 -6.38 3.14
CA ARG A 536 27.27 -7.21 3.54
C ARG A 536 28.52 -6.39 3.80
N SER A 537 28.80 -5.45 2.91
CA SER A 537 30.03 -4.68 2.92
C SER A 537 30.18 -3.97 4.26
N ASP A 538 29.08 -3.36 4.73
CA ASP A 538 29.03 -2.67 6.02
C ASP A 538 29.05 -3.65 7.21
N ALA A 539 28.35 -4.77 7.08
CA ALA A 539 28.38 -5.84 8.08
C ALA A 539 29.79 -6.39 8.33
N ASN A 540 30.52 -6.66 7.25
CA ASN A 540 31.89 -7.17 7.32
C ASN A 540 32.84 -6.13 7.92
N SER A 541 32.65 -4.85 7.59
CA SER A 541 33.52 -3.78 8.08
C SER A 541 33.31 -3.52 9.58
N ILE A 542 32.07 -3.59 10.10
CA ILE A 542 31.82 -3.43 11.54
C ILE A 542 32.32 -4.63 12.35
N VAL A 543 32.13 -5.85 11.83
CA VAL A 543 32.57 -7.09 12.51
C VAL A 543 34.09 -7.15 12.61
N ALA A 544 34.82 -6.69 11.59
CA ALA A 544 36.27 -6.58 11.63
C ALA A 544 36.78 -5.66 12.77
N CYS A 545 35.93 -4.75 13.25
CA CYS A 545 36.23 -3.80 14.31
C CYS A 545 35.76 -4.22 15.70
N PHE A 546 35.06 -5.35 15.81
CA PHE A 546 34.56 -5.87 17.09
C PHE A 546 35.68 -6.09 18.11
N ASN A 547 35.53 -5.52 19.31
CA ASN A 547 36.52 -5.56 20.39
C ASN A 547 37.93 -5.04 20.02
N GLN A 548 38.08 -4.30 18.91
CA GLN A 548 39.36 -3.72 18.54
C GLN A 548 39.68 -2.47 19.40
N PRO A 549 40.96 -2.24 19.76
CA PRO A 549 41.37 -1.04 20.48
C PRO A 549 40.96 0.26 19.77
N ILE A 550 40.65 1.31 20.53
CA ILE A 550 40.33 2.63 19.97
C ILE A 550 41.54 3.13 19.15
N GLY A 551 41.29 3.53 17.91
CA GLY A 551 42.33 3.99 16.97
C GLY A 551 42.88 2.92 16.04
N THR A 552 42.34 1.69 16.05
CA THR A 552 42.69 0.65 15.07
C THR A 552 42.43 1.16 13.64
N PRO A 553 43.42 1.08 12.72
CA PRO A 553 43.23 1.49 11.33
C PRO A 553 42.04 0.78 10.68
N GLY A 554 41.16 1.53 10.03
CA GLY A 554 39.91 1.01 9.43
C GLY A 554 38.70 1.00 10.38
N CYS A 555 38.88 1.21 11.68
CA CYS A 555 37.79 1.18 12.67
C CYS A 555 37.32 2.54 13.17
N ALA A 556 37.95 3.63 12.72
CA ALA A 556 37.64 4.97 13.18
C ALA A 556 36.16 5.36 13.00
N HIS A 557 35.54 4.92 11.90
CA HIS A 557 34.10 5.13 11.64
C HIS A 557 33.23 4.45 12.69
N TRP A 558 33.44 3.15 12.92
CA TRP A 558 32.64 2.34 13.85
C TRP A 558 32.88 2.67 15.33
N GLN A 559 34.04 3.26 15.64
CA GLN A 559 34.41 3.71 16.98
C GLN A 559 33.97 5.15 17.27
N ALA A 560 33.47 5.86 16.26
CA ALA A 560 32.89 7.18 16.35
C ALA A 560 31.36 7.12 16.38
N PRO A 561 30.69 8.08 17.06
CA PRO A 561 29.24 8.15 17.03
C PRO A 561 28.78 8.59 15.63
N ALA A 562 27.54 8.26 15.29
CA ALA A 562 26.85 8.83 14.15
C ALA A 562 26.86 10.37 14.22
N ALA A 563 26.70 11.02 13.07
CA ALA A 563 26.54 12.47 13.02
C ALA A 563 25.45 12.89 14.01
N SER A 564 25.72 13.92 14.82
CA SER A 564 24.77 14.35 15.84
C SER A 564 23.67 15.22 15.24
N THR A 565 22.41 14.89 15.51
CA THR A 565 21.33 15.88 15.47
C THR A 565 21.71 17.10 16.32
N SER A 566 21.47 18.29 15.79
CA SER A 566 21.73 19.55 16.47
C SER A 566 20.41 20.24 16.80
N CYS A 567 20.35 20.84 17.99
CA CYS A 567 19.22 21.66 18.36
C CYS A 567 19.39 23.07 17.78
N VAL A 568 18.57 23.39 16.80
CA VAL A 568 18.47 24.69 16.15
C VAL A 568 17.27 25.42 16.72
N ALA A 569 17.51 26.32 17.69
CA ALA A 569 16.45 27.06 18.38
C ALA A 569 15.56 27.88 17.43
N SER A 570 16.07 28.31 16.27
CA SER A 570 15.27 28.98 15.24
C SER A 570 14.34 28.04 14.46
N ALA A 571 14.56 26.72 14.51
CA ALA A 571 13.68 25.70 13.94
C ALA A 571 12.59 25.23 14.92
N GLY A 572 12.68 25.63 16.19
CA GLY A 572 11.68 25.35 17.22
C GLY A 572 12.29 24.82 18.51
N SER A 573 11.43 24.43 19.46
CA SER A 573 11.85 23.73 20.67
C SER A 573 12.28 22.30 20.35
N CYS A 574 13.40 21.86 20.91
CA CYS A 574 13.83 20.47 20.83
C CYS A 574 13.24 19.68 22.00
N ASN A 575 12.74 18.48 21.73
CA ASN A 575 12.41 17.54 22.80
C ASN A 575 13.72 16.95 23.34
N SER A 576 13.96 17.03 24.65
CA SER A 576 15.18 16.49 25.28
C SER A 576 15.30 14.97 25.14
N GLY A 577 14.18 14.26 24.92
CA GLY A 577 14.18 12.82 24.63
C GLY A 577 14.66 12.48 23.21
N SER A 578 14.33 13.32 22.21
CA SER A 578 14.71 13.07 20.80
C SER A 578 16.21 13.24 20.53
N LEU A 579 16.95 13.91 21.43
CA LEU A 579 18.39 14.18 21.29
C LEU A 579 19.29 13.23 22.09
N SER A 580 18.72 12.25 22.81
CA SER A 580 19.52 11.41 23.71
C SER A 580 20.15 10.21 23.00
N PHE A 581 21.48 10.26 22.93
CA PHE A 581 22.43 9.25 22.42
C PHE A 581 22.47 9.11 20.90
N PRO A 582 23.44 9.74 20.21
CA PRO A 582 23.67 9.42 18.81
C PRO A 582 23.97 7.92 18.68
N PRO A 583 23.28 7.20 17.77
CA PRO A 583 23.58 5.80 17.49
C PRO A 583 25.04 5.63 17.08
N GLY A 584 25.61 4.43 17.24
CA GLY A 584 27.00 4.17 16.90
C GLY A 584 28.02 4.33 18.05
N GLY A 585 29.29 4.36 17.68
CA GLY A 585 30.42 4.11 18.59
C GLY A 585 30.65 5.17 19.67
N ASN A 586 30.59 4.77 20.94
CA ASN A 586 31.15 5.52 22.08
C ASN A 586 32.48 4.88 22.55
N GLY A 587 33.38 4.57 21.60
CA GLY A 587 34.64 3.88 21.88
C GLY A 587 34.74 2.51 21.20
N VAL A 588 35.12 1.48 21.96
CA VAL A 588 35.31 0.10 21.42
C VAL A 588 34.01 -0.43 20.85
N VAL A 589 34.05 -1.04 19.66
CA VAL A 589 32.88 -1.66 19.01
C VAL A 589 32.47 -2.91 19.78
N THR A 590 31.22 -2.96 20.19
CA THR A 590 30.63 -4.06 20.96
C THR A 590 29.42 -4.64 20.23
N SER A 591 28.74 -5.61 20.85
CA SER A 591 27.50 -6.19 20.33
C SER A 591 26.39 -5.15 20.15
N THR A 592 26.44 -4.02 20.86
CA THR A 592 25.50 -2.92 20.71
C THR A 592 25.57 -2.32 19.30
N GLN A 593 26.75 -1.90 18.85
CA GLN A 593 26.92 -1.32 17.51
C GLN A 593 26.58 -2.33 16.40
N VAL A 594 26.90 -3.61 16.60
CA VAL A 594 26.53 -4.68 15.66
C VAL A 594 25.01 -4.86 15.60
N SER A 595 24.32 -4.77 16.74
CA SER A 595 22.85 -4.86 16.79
C SER A 595 22.17 -3.64 16.15
N GLU A 596 22.77 -2.46 16.30
CA GLU A 596 22.30 -1.22 15.66
C GLU A 596 22.38 -1.31 14.13
N LEU A 597 23.50 -1.80 13.58
CA LEU A 597 23.61 -2.07 12.13
C LEU A 597 22.59 -3.12 11.68
N SER A 598 22.44 -4.20 12.44
CA SER A 598 21.47 -5.26 12.13
C SER A 598 20.03 -4.75 12.12
N ALA A 599 19.71 -3.69 12.87
CA ALA A 599 18.37 -3.13 12.98
C ALA A 599 17.89 -2.37 11.75
N VAL A 600 18.82 -1.91 10.89
CA VAL A 600 18.56 -1.13 9.66
C VAL A 600 19.00 -1.86 8.39
N CYS A 601 19.39 -3.12 8.56
CA CYS A 601 19.97 -3.97 7.53
C CYS A 601 19.01 -4.27 6.36
N GLY A 602 19.55 -4.33 5.14
CA GLY A 602 18.83 -4.73 3.93
C GLY A 602 17.69 -3.80 3.54
N SER A 603 17.62 -2.62 4.18
CA SER A 603 16.51 -1.68 4.06
C SER A 603 16.99 -0.38 3.44
N PRO A 604 16.86 -0.22 2.11
CA PRO A 604 17.13 1.08 1.49
C PRO A 604 16.09 2.12 1.95
N TRP A 605 16.49 3.39 2.07
CA TRP A 605 15.59 4.44 2.56
C TRP A 605 14.49 4.82 1.54
N THR A 606 14.78 4.75 0.23
CA THR A 606 13.86 5.23 -0.83
C THR A 606 13.75 4.30 -2.04
N ALA A 607 14.08 3.01 -1.92
CA ALA A 607 14.08 2.10 -3.07
C ALA A 607 12.68 1.92 -3.71
N PRO A 608 12.61 1.62 -5.01
CA PRO A 608 13.71 1.47 -5.96
C PRO A 608 14.27 2.81 -6.47
N LEU A 609 13.74 3.93 -5.98
CA LEU A 609 14.11 5.24 -6.45
C LEU A 609 15.42 5.70 -5.80
N PRO A 610 16.40 6.19 -6.59
CA PRO A 610 17.52 6.90 -5.99
C PRO A 610 16.99 8.10 -5.22
N TYR A 611 17.60 8.38 -4.07
CA TYR A 611 17.21 9.53 -3.27
C TYR A 611 17.26 10.84 -4.09
N GLY A 612 18.28 10.98 -4.95
CA GLY A 612 18.42 12.13 -5.86
C GLY A 612 17.27 12.31 -6.87
N SER A 613 16.39 11.33 -7.07
CA SER A 613 15.17 11.48 -7.88
C SER A 613 14.00 12.10 -7.11
N LEU A 614 14.04 12.07 -5.77
CA LEU A 614 13.04 12.67 -4.90
C LEU A 614 13.30 14.17 -4.62
N THR A 615 14.02 14.84 -5.53
CA THR A 615 14.22 16.29 -5.41
C THR A 615 12.88 17.02 -5.25
N ASN A 616 12.87 18.00 -4.36
CA ASN A 616 11.72 18.81 -3.96
C ASN A 616 10.69 18.12 -3.05
N VAL A 617 10.65 16.78 -2.91
CA VAL A 617 9.73 16.05 -2.01
C VAL A 617 9.85 16.48 -0.55
N GLN A 618 11.07 16.76 -0.12
CA GLN A 618 11.42 17.30 1.18
C GLN A 618 12.87 17.80 1.13
N PRO A 619 13.29 18.83 1.91
CA PRO A 619 14.72 19.05 2.14
C PRO A 619 15.34 17.79 2.73
N PHE A 620 16.44 17.34 2.16
CA PHE A 620 17.15 16.13 2.58
C PHE A 620 17.47 16.15 4.09
N PRO A 621 17.16 15.07 4.86
CA PRO A 621 16.56 13.77 4.47
C PRO A 621 15.02 13.70 4.59
N VAL A 622 14.35 12.78 3.85
CA VAL A 622 12.89 12.52 3.95
C VAL A 622 12.60 11.86 5.30
N THR A 623 12.30 12.68 6.31
CA THR A 623 12.09 12.27 7.70
C THR A 623 11.02 13.15 8.33
N LEU A 624 10.35 12.62 9.34
CA LEU A 624 9.42 13.37 10.17
C LEU A 624 10.13 14.52 10.88
N PHE A 625 9.63 15.75 10.70
CA PHE A 625 10.16 16.93 11.36
C PHE A 625 9.96 16.87 12.88
N GLU A 626 11.06 17.04 13.63
CA GLU A 626 11.10 16.84 15.08
C GLU A 626 11.29 18.15 15.87
N GLY A 627 10.82 19.29 15.33
CA GLY A 627 11.00 20.59 15.94
C GLY A 627 12.38 21.17 15.70
N GLY A 628 12.99 21.77 16.73
CA GLY A 628 14.33 22.35 16.60
C GLY A 628 15.44 21.34 16.27
N VAL A 629 15.15 20.04 16.29
CA VAL A 629 16.09 18.97 15.98
C VAL A 629 16.36 18.96 14.48
N GLN A 630 17.59 19.27 14.07
CA GLN A 630 18.02 19.22 12.68
C GLN A 630 19.21 18.28 12.52
N TYR A 631 19.17 17.49 11.45
CA TYR A 631 20.30 16.69 11.00
C TYR A 631 21.47 17.63 10.62
N ALA A 632 22.66 17.42 11.21
CA ALA A 632 23.81 18.30 11.02
C ALA A 632 24.71 17.93 9.82
N GLY A 633 24.44 16.83 9.11
CA GLY A 633 25.23 16.33 7.99
C GLY A 633 24.81 16.89 6.63
N GLY A 634 25.80 17.23 5.79
CA GLY A 634 25.64 18.04 4.58
C GLY A 634 24.90 17.42 3.38
N SER A 635 24.76 18.26 2.36
CA SER A 635 23.97 18.17 1.13
C SER A 635 24.35 17.09 0.10
N GLY A 636 24.85 15.93 0.51
CA GLY A 636 25.24 14.84 -0.39
C GLY A 636 24.14 13.79 -0.55
N ALA A 637 23.51 13.72 -1.73
CA ALA A 637 22.61 12.61 -2.06
C ALA A 637 23.42 11.35 -2.38
N PRO A 638 23.13 10.18 -1.78
CA PRO A 638 23.73 8.93 -2.21
C PRO A 638 23.20 8.50 -3.60
N PRO A 639 24.02 7.82 -4.42
CA PRO A 639 23.64 7.34 -5.76
C PRO A 639 22.61 6.21 -5.74
N ALA A 640 22.07 5.86 -6.92
CA ALA A 640 21.05 4.82 -7.12
C ALA A 640 21.55 3.41 -6.82
N SER A 641 20.76 2.61 -6.08
CA SER A 641 21.10 1.23 -5.73
C SER A 641 20.44 0.18 -6.66
N PRO A 642 21.15 -0.92 -6.99
CA PRO A 642 20.60 -2.16 -7.58
C PRO A 642 19.89 -3.04 -6.52
N PRO A 643 19.20 -4.15 -6.90
CA PRO A 643 18.34 -4.90 -5.97
C PRO A 643 19.12 -5.67 -4.88
N ILE A 644 18.41 -5.83 -3.76
CA ILE A 644 18.73 -6.39 -2.42
C ILE A 644 19.88 -7.39 -2.34
N ILE A 645 20.82 -7.11 -1.45
CA ILE A 645 21.56 -8.10 -0.66
C ILE A 645 21.63 -7.55 0.77
N GLY A 646 21.06 -8.24 1.76
CA GLY A 646 21.19 -7.85 3.17
C GLY A 646 22.64 -7.96 3.69
N CYS A 647 22.88 -7.44 4.89
CA CYS A 647 24.06 -7.68 5.75
C CYS A 647 24.21 -9.19 5.94
N THR A 648 25.15 -9.76 5.21
CA THR A 648 24.87 -10.98 4.45
C THR A 648 24.60 -12.28 5.20
N PRO A 649 23.69 -13.10 4.62
CA PRO A 649 23.90 -14.52 4.38
C PRO A 649 25.22 -14.93 3.69
N ASN A 650 25.85 -16.03 4.08
CA ASN A 650 26.96 -16.65 3.34
C ASN A 650 26.56 -16.91 1.88
N VAL A 651 27.41 -16.52 0.92
CA VAL A 651 27.10 -16.66 -0.51
C VAL A 651 28.09 -17.62 -1.14
N LEU A 652 27.56 -18.70 -1.70
CA LEU A 652 28.32 -19.75 -2.35
C LEU A 652 27.81 -19.92 -3.78
N ASN A 653 28.70 -20.31 -4.69
CA ASN A 653 28.35 -20.55 -6.10
C ASN A 653 28.65 -21.99 -6.47
N PHE A 654 27.73 -22.63 -7.18
CA PHE A 654 27.92 -24.00 -7.67
C PHE A 654 27.19 -24.22 -9.00
N THR A 655 27.92 -24.57 -10.05
CA THR A 655 27.38 -24.92 -11.39
C THR A 655 26.35 -23.93 -11.98
N GLY A 656 26.60 -22.62 -11.86
CA GLY A 656 25.70 -21.58 -12.38
C GLY A 656 24.52 -21.23 -11.46
N VAL A 657 24.51 -21.73 -10.23
CA VAL A 657 23.59 -21.35 -9.16
C VAL A 657 24.34 -20.58 -8.08
N THR A 658 23.79 -19.45 -7.64
CA THR A 658 24.26 -18.67 -6.49
C THR A 658 23.30 -18.91 -5.34
N VAL A 659 23.81 -19.43 -4.21
CA VAL A 659 23.04 -19.65 -2.98
C VAL A 659 23.48 -18.63 -1.94
N ALA A 660 22.52 -17.93 -1.35
CA ALA A 660 22.71 -17.04 -0.22
C ALA A 660 22.01 -17.62 1.02
N THR A 661 22.79 -18.00 2.02
CA THR A 661 22.30 -18.62 3.27
C THR A 661 22.49 -17.74 4.49
N ASN A 662 21.40 -17.38 5.15
CA ASN A 662 21.41 -16.71 6.44
C ASN A 662 21.33 -17.76 7.54
N LEU A 663 22.16 -17.64 8.57
CA LEU A 663 22.30 -18.67 9.61
C LEU A 663 22.25 -18.01 10.99
N GLY A 664 21.30 -18.46 11.81
CA GLY A 664 21.20 -18.11 13.22
C GLY A 664 21.46 -19.35 14.08
N LEU A 665 22.71 -19.53 14.52
CA LEU A 665 23.11 -20.69 15.33
C LEU A 665 23.35 -20.33 16.80
N THR A 666 22.88 -21.19 17.69
CA THR A 666 23.25 -21.22 19.12
C THR A 666 24.14 -22.43 19.36
N VAL A 667 25.41 -22.18 19.69
CA VAL A 667 26.42 -23.22 19.96
C VAL A 667 26.74 -23.23 21.45
N THR A 668 26.61 -24.39 22.09
CA THR A 668 27.01 -24.63 23.48
C THR A 668 28.21 -25.57 23.53
N ALA A 669 28.73 -25.85 24.73
CA ALA A 669 29.80 -26.82 24.90
C ALA A 669 29.43 -28.24 24.43
N THR A 670 28.13 -28.58 24.36
CA THR A 670 27.64 -29.95 24.12
C THR A 670 26.63 -30.05 22.97
N SER A 671 26.19 -28.94 22.38
CA SER A 671 25.16 -28.97 21.33
C SER A 671 25.16 -27.75 20.40
N VAL A 672 24.50 -27.93 19.25
CA VAL A 672 24.16 -26.90 18.27
C VAL A 672 22.65 -26.93 18.02
N SER A 673 22.02 -25.77 17.89
CA SER A 673 20.62 -25.60 17.47
C SER A 673 20.44 -24.24 16.78
N GLY A 674 19.36 -24.02 16.04
CA GLY A 674 19.19 -22.74 15.36
C GLY A 674 18.20 -22.77 14.20
N TRP A 675 18.43 -21.87 13.24
CA TRP A 675 17.65 -21.74 12.02
C TRP A 675 18.52 -21.29 10.84
N ALA A 676 18.03 -21.51 9.63
CA ALA A 676 18.64 -20.98 8.42
C ALA A 676 17.58 -20.53 7.39
N THR A 677 17.89 -19.52 6.59
CA THR A 677 17.08 -19.11 5.42
C THR A 677 17.96 -19.08 4.19
N MET A 678 17.55 -19.72 3.11
CA MET A 678 18.37 -19.93 1.91
C MET A 678 17.67 -19.42 0.67
N PHE A 679 18.42 -18.68 -0.15
CA PHE A 679 17.99 -18.16 -1.44
C PHE A 679 18.91 -18.68 -2.54
N ALA A 680 18.42 -19.56 -3.40
CA ALA A 680 19.14 -19.97 -4.60
C ALA A 680 18.67 -19.16 -5.81
N SER A 681 19.60 -18.67 -6.62
CA SER A 681 19.34 -17.89 -7.83
C SER A 681 20.25 -18.34 -8.97
N ASN A 682 19.86 -18.06 -10.21
CA ASN A 682 20.73 -18.28 -11.36
C ASN A 682 21.85 -17.24 -11.37
N GLN A 683 23.10 -17.68 -11.52
CA GLN A 683 24.28 -16.83 -11.45
C GLN A 683 24.36 -15.78 -12.58
N GLY A 684 23.73 -16.03 -13.73
CA GLY A 684 23.77 -15.13 -14.89
C GLY A 684 22.59 -14.17 -15.00
N THR A 685 21.43 -14.52 -14.44
CA THR A 685 20.19 -13.75 -14.58
C THR A 685 19.63 -13.25 -13.25
N SER A 686 20.20 -13.68 -12.12
CA SER A 686 19.70 -13.40 -10.76
C SER A 686 18.25 -13.86 -10.52
N THR A 687 17.69 -14.69 -11.40
CA THR A 687 16.34 -15.24 -11.22
C THR A 687 16.36 -16.23 -10.07
N ILE A 688 15.45 -16.06 -9.11
CA ILE A 688 15.31 -16.97 -7.96
C ILE A 688 14.89 -18.37 -8.47
N LEU A 689 15.64 -19.37 -8.06
CA LEU A 689 15.41 -20.79 -8.36
C LEU A 689 14.76 -21.52 -7.19
N SER A 690 15.10 -21.14 -5.96
CA SER A 690 14.56 -21.75 -4.74
C SER A 690 14.68 -20.82 -3.54
N TYR A 691 13.73 -20.93 -2.61
CA TYR A 691 13.76 -20.31 -1.29
C TYR A 691 13.34 -21.32 -0.22
N ARG A 692 14.07 -21.41 0.89
CA ARG A 692 13.82 -22.37 1.97
C ARG A 692 14.19 -21.82 3.34
N ASN A 693 13.38 -22.18 4.34
CA ASN A 693 13.63 -21.89 5.74
C ASN A 693 13.74 -23.20 6.51
N TYR A 694 14.79 -23.35 7.31
CA TYR A 694 15.08 -24.56 8.07
C TYR A 694 15.11 -24.24 9.57
N THR A 695 14.65 -25.19 10.37
CA THR A 695 14.85 -25.20 11.83
C THR A 695 15.78 -26.33 12.19
N ILE A 696 16.85 -26.02 12.92
CA ILE A 696 17.85 -26.99 13.36
C ILE A 696 17.49 -27.42 14.79
N PRO A 697 17.04 -28.67 15.00
CA PRO A 697 16.81 -29.20 16.34
C PRO A 697 18.12 -29.28 17.11
N THR A 698 18.06 -29.55 18.42
CA THR A 698 19.29 -29.70 19.21
C THR A 698 20.06 -30.94 18.77
N ILE A 699 21.21 -30.72 18.12
CA ILE A 699 22.18 -31.76 17.75
C ILE A 699 23.31 -31.73 18.76
N THR A 700 23.70 -32.88 19.32
CA THR A 700 24.80 -32.98 20.28
C THR A 700 26.13 -33.29 19.58
N PHE A 701 27.24 -32.71 20.06
CA PHE A 701 28.58 -33.12 19.62
C PHE A 701 28.80 -34.60 19.93
N SER A 702 29.35 -35.37 18.99
CA SER A 702 29.65 -36.79 19.21
C SER A 702 30.89 -36.94 20.10
N SER A 703 30.87 -37.90 21.02
CA SER A 703 31.97 -38.14 21.99
C SER A 703 33.18 -38.89 21.39
N PHE A 704 33.12 -39.25 20.10
CA PHE A 704 34.12 -40.13 19.45
C PHE A 704 34.91 -39.46 18.30
N GLY A 705 34.76 -38.15 18.02
CA GLY A 705 35.55 -37.49 16.96
C GLY A 705 35.47 -35.96 16.91
N SER A 706 36.62 -35.33 16.63
CA SER A 706 36.95 -33.93 16.25
C SER A 706 36.34 -32.72 17.00
N GLY A 707 35.28 -32.87 17.81
CA GLY A 707 34.61 -31.72 18.44
C GLY A 707 33.85 -30.86 17.42
N GLU A 708 33.20 -31.45 16.42
CA GLU A 708 32.41 -30.73 15.41
C GLU A 708 31.03 -31.39 15.23
N VAL A 709 30.03 -30.62 14.79
CA VAL A 709 28.72 -31.09 14.31
C VAL A 709 28.62 -30.80 12.82
N ARG A 710 28.04 -31.76 12.08
CA ARG A 710 27.84 -31.67 10.63
C ARG A 710 26.39 -31.96 10.28
N PHE A 711 25.83 -31.14 9.40
CA PHE A 711 24.50 -31.32 8.85
C PHE A 711 24.41 -30.59 7.51
N LEU A 712 23.36 -30.88 6.75
CA LEU A 712 23.15 -30.34 5.42
C LEU A 712 21.78 -29.67 5.28
N PHE A 713 21.68 -28.75 4.34
CA PHE A 713 20.40 -28.20 3.89
C PHE A 713 20.15 -28.57 2.43
N HIS A 714 18.98 -29.16 2.18
CA HIS A 714 18.57 -29.58 0.86
C HIS A 714 18.05 -28.40 0.01
N ILE A 715 18.69 -28.11 -1.12
CA ILE A 715 18.34 -27.00 -2.01
C ILE A 715 17.72 -27.53 -3.31
N PRO A 716 16.39 -27.43 -3.49
CA PRO A 716 15.73 -27.96 -4.68
C PRO A 716 15.89 -27.00 -5.86
N VAL A 717 16.87 -27.28 -6.71
CA VAL A 717 17.13 -26.54 -7.96
C VAL A 717 17.24 -27.50 -9.14
N ARG A 718 17.00 -27.00 -10.36
CA ARG A 718 17.06 -27.80 -11.58
C ARG A 718 18.35 -27.49 -12.37
N PRO A 719 18.94 -28.48 -13.07
CA PRO A 719 18.45 -29.84 -13.30
C PRO A 719 18.73 -30.85 -12.17
N TYR A 720 19.65 -30.56 -11.24
CA TYR A 720 19.92 -31.41 -10.09
C TYR A 720 19.99 -30.58 -8.82
N ASN A 721 19.40 -31.11 -7.76
CA ASN A 721 19.41 -30.51 -6.43
C ASN A 721 20.85 -30.32 -5.91
N LEU A 722 20.98 -29.43 -4.94
CA LEU A 722 22.23 -29.15 -4.24
C LEU A 722 22.06 -29.39 -2.75
N SER A 723 23.15 -29.68 -2.06
CA SER A 723 23.23 -29.57 -0.60
C SER A 723 24.12 -28.39 -0.26
N GLU A 724 23.73 -27.58 0.73
CA GLU A 724 24.69 -26.77 1.47
C GLU A 724 25.18 -27.55 2.67
N GLU A 725 26.48 -27.81 2.68
CA GLU A 725 27.15 -28.54 3.73
C GLU A 725 27.55 -27.58 4.85
N VAL A 726 27.21 -27.91 6.09
CA VAL A 726 27.49 -27.08 7.26
C VAL A 726 28.40 -27.82 8.24
N VAL A 727 29.54 -27.22 8.57
CA VAL A 727 30.44 -27.72 9.62
C VAL A 727 30.52 -26.68 10.74
N VAL A 728 30.11 -27.10 11.94
CA VAL A 728 30.12 -26.27 13.15
C VAL A 728 31.15 -26.83 14.12
N PRO A 729 32.31 -26.17 14.30
CA PRO A 729 33.29 -26.60 15.29
C PRO A 729 32.87 -26.18 16.71
N GLN A 730 33.28 -26.94 17.73
CA GLN A 730 33.10 -26.59 19.14
C GLN A 730 33.84 -25.29 19.50
N THR A 731 34.94 -25.00 18.80
CA THR A 731 35.67 -23.73 18.84
C THR A 731 36.14 -23.34 17.44
N GLY A 732 35.82 -22.13 16.97
CA GLY A 732 36.23 -21.65 15.66
C GLY A 732 35.08 -21.02 14.87
N SER A 733 35.29 -20.84 13.57
CA SER A 733 34.27 -20.30 12.65
C SER A 733 33.53 -21.43 11.96
N VAL A 734 32.22 -21.24 11.74
CA VAL A 734 31.39 -22.13 10.92
C VAL A 734 31.87 -22.07 9.47
N SER A 735 31.96 -23.23 8.81
CA SER A 735 32.28 -23.30 7.39
C SER A 735 31.10 -23.86 6.60
N LEU A 736 30.88 -23.28 5.42
CA LEU A 736 29.84 -23.69 4.49
C LEU A 736 30.46 -24.02 3.13
N SER A 737 29.93 -25.06 2.48
CA SER A 737 30.27 -25.46 1.10
C SER A 737 29.01 -25.88 0.34
N LEU A 738 29.05 -25.81 -0.99
CA LEU A 738 27.98 -26.31 -1.85
C LEU A 738 28.47 -27.50 -2.67
N THR A 739 27.60 -28.50 -2.78
CA THR A 739 27.79 -29.67 -3.64
C THR A 739 26.47 -30.03 -4.34
N ARG A 740 26.50 -31.05 -5.21
CA ARG A 740 25.26 -31.80 -5.51
C ARG A 740 24.68 -32.39 -4.22
N ASP A 741 23.37 -32.61 -4.26
CA ASP A 741 22.59 -33.25 -3.19
C ASP A 741 23.29 -34.54 -2.71
N LEU A 742 23.73 -34.59 -1.46
CA LEU A 742 24.41 -35.77 -0.92
C LEU A 742 23.41 -36.87 -0.55
N ASP A 743 22.22 -36.51 -0.07
CA ASP A 743 21.09 -37.44 0.13
C ASP A 743 20.37 -37.65 -1.20
N ILE A 744 20.96 -38.49 -2.05
CA ILE A 744 20.49 -38.77 -3.41
C ILE A 744 19.09 -39.40 -3.38
N ASN A 745 18.76 -40.13 -2.31
CA ASN A 745 17.50 -40.84 -2.17
C ASN A 745 16.42 -40.05 -1.38
N ILE A 746 16.79 -38.90 -0.82
CA ILE A 746 15.91 -37.90 -0.18
C ILE A 746 15.18 -38.49 1.04
N ASN A 747 15.91 -39.14 1.93
CA ASN A 747 15.37 -39.77 3.13
C ASN A 747 15.66 -39.03 4.45
N GLY A 748 16.41 -37.93 4.42
CA GLY A 748 16.79 -37.11 5.57
C GLY A 748 18.15 -37.43 6.17
N GLN A 749 18.89 -38.42 5.66
CA GLN A 749 20.15 -38.85 6.23
C GLN A 749 21.11 -39.40 5.18
N ILE A 750 22.38 -39.02 5.28
CA ILE A 750 23.43 -39.59 4.43
C ILE A 750 23.78 -40.98 4.94
N ASP A 751 23.36 -42.02 4.22
CA ASP A 751 23.55 -43.40 4.64
C ASP A 751 24.28 -44.26 3.59
N ILE A 752 24.30 -45.58 3.84
CA ILE A 752 24.98 -46.52 2.95
C ILE A 752 24.34 -46.60 1.55
N VAL A 753 23.07 -46.25 1.39
CA VAL A 753 22.37 -46.24 0.11
C VAL A 753 22.91 -45.11 -0.78
N ASP A 754 23.08 -43.91 -0.23
CA ASP A 754 23.68 -42.78 -0.96
C ASP A 754 25.13 -43.07 -1.31
N PHE A 755 25.88 -43.60 -0.34
CA PHE A 755 27.27 -43.99 -0.56
C PHE A 755 27.40 -45.04 -1.67
N THR A 756 26.56 -46.07 -1.65
CA THR A 756 26.58 -47.14 -2.66
C THR A 756 26.19 -46.61 -4.03
N PHE A 757 25.31 -45.61 -4.11
CA PHE A 757 24.97 -44.96 -5.37
C PHE A 757 26.20 -44.30 -6.02
N ALA A 758 26.98 -43.54 -5.24
CA ALA A 758 28.21 -42.93 -5.72
C ALA A 758 29.29 -43.97 -6.03
N ALA A 759 29.50 -44.96 -5.15
CA ALA A 759 30.50 -46.00 -5.31
C ALA A 759 30.28 -46.89 -6.55
N PHE A 760 29.02 -47.17 -6.91
CA PHE A 760 28.70 -47.93 -8.12
C PHE A 760 29.09 -47.20 -9.42
N ARG A 761 29.27 -45.88 -9.34
CA ARG A 761 29.60 -44.99 -10.47
C ARG A 761 31.04 -44.49 -10.42
N PHE A 762 31.82 -44.99 -9.46
CA PHE A 762 33.23 -44.65 -9.33
C PHE A 762 34.02 -44.97 -10.60
N ASP A 763 34.95 -44.09 -10.95
CA ASP A 763 35.79 -44.17 -12.16
C ASP A 763 35.00 -44.00 -13.48
N SER A 764 33.83 -43.36 -13.42
CA SER A 764 33.06 -42.96 -14.61
C SER A 764 33.21 -41.47 -14.90
N MET A 765 33.13 -41.08 -16.17
CA MET A 765 33.22 -39.68 -16.62
C MET A 765 32.14 -39.31 -17.65
N ILE A 766 31.97 -38.00 -17.90
CA ILE A 766 31.00 -37.52 -18.89
C ILE A 766 31.18 -38.24 -20.23
N GLY A 767 30.13 -38.95 -20.66
CA GLY A 767 30.12 -39.75 -21.89
C GLY A 767 30.05 -41.26 -21.64
N ASP A 768 30.40 -41.72 -20.43
CA ASP A 768 30.28 -43.12 -20.06
C ASP A 768 28.83 -43.52 -19.75
N PRO A 769 28.40 -44.75 -20.09
CA PRO A 769 27.04 -45.23 -19.78
C PRO A 769 26.71 -45.27 -18.29
N LEU A 770 27.73 -45.34 -17.43
CA LEU A 770 27.60 -45.43 -15.97
C LEU A 770 27.67 -44.06 -15.28
N TYR A 771 28.05 -43.00 -15.99
CA TYR A 771 28.19 -41.68 -15.40
C TYR A 771 26.81 -41.06 -15.10
N ASP A 772 26.65 -40.59 -13.86
CA ASP A 772 25.47 -39.84 -13.41
C ASP A 772 25.93 -38.55 -12.72
N PRO A 773 25.54 -37.36 -13.20
CA PRO A 773 25.92 -36.09 -12.59
C PRO A 773 25.51 -35.91 -11.13
N ARG A 774 24.57 -36.73 -10.63
CA ARG A 774 24.20 -36.75 -9.21
C ARG A 774 25.24 -37.39 -8.31
N ALA A 775 26.14 -38.21 -8.87
CA ALA A 775 27.25 -38.83 -8.14
C ALA A 775 28.58 -38.05 -8.28
N ASP A 776 28.63 -37.03 -9.13
CA ASP A 776 29.75 -36.10 -9.28
C ASP A 776 29.48 -34.87 -8.41
N PHE A 777 29.69 -35.03 -7.09
CA PHE A 777 29.28 -34.07 -6.08
C PHE A 777 29.99 -32.72 -6.21
N GLY A 778 31.25 -32.73 -6.66
CA GLY A 778 32.01 -31.51 -6.93
C GLY A 778 31.86 -30.96 -8.36
N ALA A 779 31.09 -31.64 -9.22
CA ALA A 779 30.89 -31.28 -10.62
C ALA A 779 32.20 -31.18 -11.43
N PHE A 780 33.14 -32.10 -11.18
CA PHE A 780 34.45 -32.14 -11.83
C PHE A 780 34.43 -32.77 -13.23
N GLY A 781 33.29 -33.35 -13.64
CA GLY A 781 33.11 -34.08 -14.90
C GLY A 781 33.51 -35.55 -14.83
N SER A 782 33.83 -36.06 -13.64
CA SER A 782 34.09 -37.46 -13.35
C SER A 782 33.77 -37.79 -11.89
N VAL A 783 33.23 -38.99 -11.66
CA VAL A 783 33.00 -39.52 -10.31
C VAL A 783 34.28 -40.21 -9.85
N ASN A 784 35.02 -39.57 -8.95
CA ASN A 784 36.35 -40.02 -8.53
C ASN A 784 36.49 -40.07 -7.00
N ILE A 785 37.72 -40.24 -6.52
CA ILE A 785 38.01 -40.39 -5.09
C ILE A 785 37.65 -39.15 -4.27
N ILE A 786 37.59 -37.98 -4.89
CA ILE A 786 37.16 -36.74 -4.25
C ILE A 786 35.66 -36.83 -3.94
N ASP A 787 34.83 -37.28 -4.88
CA ASP A 787 33.38 -37.43 -4.67
C ASP A 787 33.08 -38.45 -3.59
N ILE A 788 33.79 -39.59 -3.61
CA ILE A 788 33.72 -40.58 -2.53
C ILE A 788 34.17 -39.97 -1.19
N GLY A 789 35.19 -39.11 -1.20
CA GLY A 789 35.66 -38.40 -0.03
C GLY A 789 34.61 -37.43 0.55
N ILE A 790 33.92 -36.67 -0.30
CA ILE A 790 32.85 -35.73 0.09
C ILE A 790 31.73 -36.47 0.80
N ILE A 791 31.13 -37.48 0.16
CA ILE A 791 30.02 -38.24 0.78
C ILE A 791 30.46 -39.01 2.03
N SER A 792 31.71 -39.53 2.07
CA SER A 792 32.24 -40.17 3.28
C SER A 792 32.36 -39.19 4.45
N PHE A 793 32.65 -37.93 4.17
CA PHE A 793 32.86 -36.90 5.19
C PHE A 793 31.57 -36.51 5.93
N TYR A 794 30.42 -36.74 5.31
CA TYR A 794 29.08 -36.49 5.85
C TYR A 794 28.29 -37.77 6.13
N PHE A 795 28.92 -38.95 6.13
CA PHE A 795 28.24 -40.20 6.49
C PHE A 795 27.61 -40.10 7.89
N ASP A 796 26.36 -40.57 8.04
CA ASP A 796 25.46 -40.41 9.19
C ASP A 796 24.98 -38.97 9.49
N ALA A 797 25.35 -37.96 8.70
CA ALA A 797 24.85 -36.59 8.87
C ALA A 797 23.38 -36.48 8.48
N LEU A 798 22.66 -35.58 9.16
CA LEU A 798 21.28 -35.24 8.83
C LEU A 798 21.23 -34.20 7.72
N GLU A 799 20.28 -34.37 6.80
CA GLU A 799 19.92 -33.36 5.80
C GLU A 799 18.51 -32.83 6.08
N PHE A 800 18.38 -31.51 6.19
CA PHE A 800 17.11 -30.85 6.44
C PHE A 800 16.42 -30.47 5.12
N TYR A 801 15.11 -30.75 5.04
CA TYR A 801 14.27 -30.57 3.85
C TYR A 801 13.24 -29.45 3.98
#